data_AF-A0A2T3G0K1-F1
#
_entry.id   AF-A0A2T3G0K1-F1
#
_cell.length_a   1.000
_cell.length_b   1.000
_cell.length_c   1.000
_cell.angle_alpha   90.00
_cell.angle_beta   90.00
_cell.angle_gamma   90.00
#
_symmetry.space_group_name_H-M   'P 1'
#
loop_
_entity.id
_entity.type
_entity.pdbx_description
1 polymer ?
#
loop_
_entity_poly.entity_id
_entity_poly.type
_entity_poly.pdbx_seq_one_letter_code
_entity_poly.pdbx_strand_id
1 'polypeptide(L)'
;MKTIDNEKYTKDEKLMKIFDDEYNKLSETCREYKNIKYLSKNRKFYKLYIDTICNLTFDMMSFKTIQKVAYKLFNQFNWVGNACGIYLELIFNVLVETAKCKEYKNEDKEAILDCIEDISTYIKASVNGKYEKFCDENYNPYSFVISSSKGVIKSSNEATIRTICIKNNTKFMRDLIHECTQNKERKHNKLFVVNQGRMLEIIFNHFPVKHFSSLDSFNDKTFLEQCNYLNEWFKSNDVSERALSILFVSFIDFYVFIQNKMDEKTYEKNFCIYDAIALKYEYLSRYLKKGVKIYNYNIYDTPPFEDDFLLKPQKMALHQNGQDTIIKYIDFTCINNKHIRQIVKEMFWFDTSHVITARKKTYSFLTDILNDFFDGQYGEISENHIPPVTLAMIIEIKSNYANESEARYETRMFMLNYFLRYIERELNVEIDKAALALLKMNTRTKNAYKESYTRKELQDIIDAFKEESDNASEDKKTEYYLYYILMNIFIINSMRISSIINLKVDSLKMLLDSDNEQGKEYALQVSTKTSGTKEKVINISPKTKKFFDMALEATKEIRKSAKNADKEYLFIYKQKNFNIISRISKSVIAQYFQKICEKYNIRYLTFSGIRNSYMQSLSEHLYKKSENEKNNIKYIEALSGHRADVHWANYDKVDIREFCQTFYNTEIGDVELSGSIGNKEKEIKERTVEQGAGYCDSGECMVAGNLRCLLCKKFVTTVNCIPDFEYMVQEIDKKIENEKIQHEKELLFNIKKVCVCYLEKLYERKRILNGQA
;
A
#
# COMPACT_ATOMS: atom_id res chain seq x y z
N MET A 1 -17.19 45.88 -67.82
CA MET A 1 -17.13 44.88 -68.91
C MET A 1 -15.69 44.44 -69.13
N LYS A 2 -15.33 43.28 -68.57
CA LYS A 2 -14.30 42.36 -69.07
C LYS A 2 -14.95 40.99 -68.94
N THR A 3 -15.11 40.32 -70.08
CA THR A 3 -15.70 39.00 -70.26
C THR A 3 -14.86 37.97 -69.51
N ILE A 4 -15.49 37.24 -68.59
CA ILE A 4 -14.97 35.98 -68.03
C ILE A 4 -15.80 34.88 -68.68
N ASP A 5 -15.10 33.90 -69.23
CA ASP A 5 -15.60 32.73 -69.93
C ASP A 5 -16.70 31.99 -69.15
N ASN A 6 -17.78 31.69 -69.87
CA ASN A 6 -18.81 30.74 -69.47
C ASN A 6 -18.31 29.32 -69.76
N GLU A 7 -17.48 28.76 -68.88
CA GLU A 7 -17.44 27.30 -68.78
C GLU A 7 -18.73 26.84 -68.09
N LYS A 8 -19.53 26.07 -68.83
CA LYS A 8 -20.83 25.56 -68.41
C LYS A 8 -20.59 24.41 -67.43
N TYR A 9 -20.45 24.73 -66.14
CA TYR A 9 -20.33 23.75 -65.06
C TYR A 9 -21.50 22.76 -65.11
N THR A 10 -21.21 21.47 -65.30
CA THR A 10 -22.21 20.40 -65.18
C THR A 10 -22.45 20.17 -63.70
N LYS A 11 -23.50 20.79 -63.16
CA LYS A 11 -23.88 20.64 -61.75
C LYS A 11 -24.31 19.20 -61.50
N ASP A 12 -23.72 18.57 -60.49
CA ASP A 12 -24.23 17.31 -59.97
C ASP A 12 -25.57 17.57 -59.29
N GLU A 13 -26.66 17.22 -59.97
CA GLU A 13 -28.03 17.51 -59.53
C GLU A 13 -28.35 16.89 -58.15
N LYS A 14 -27.75 15.74 -57.82
CA LYS A 14 -27.97 15.08 -56.53
C LYS A 14 -27.30 15.85 -55.40
N LEU A 15 -26.04 16.23 -55.57
CA LEU A 15 -25.30 17.00 -54.57
C LEU A 15 -25.95 18.38 -54.35
N MET A 16 -26.40 19.02 -55.43
CA MET A 16 -27.10 20.32 -55.35
C MET A 16 -28.43 20.23 -54.62
N LYS A 17 -29.19 19.14 -54.81
CA LYS A 17 -30.42 18.90 -54.05
C LYS A 17 -30.15 18.78 -52.55
N ILE A 18 -29.15 17.97 -52.16
CA ILE A 18 -28.75 17.82 -50.75
C ILE A 18 -28.32 19.18 -50.16
N PHE A 19 -27.54 19.95 -50.93
CA PHE A 19 -27.12 21.28 -50.51
C PHE A 19 -28.31 22.22 -50.26
N ASP A 20 -29.26 22.31 -51.19
CA ASP A 20 -30.42 23.19 -51.04
C ASP A 20 -31.29 22.78 -49.85
N ASP A 21 -31.49 21.47 -49.64
CA ASP A 21 -32.24 20.94 -48.50
C ASP A 21 -31.58 21.31 -47.17
N GLU A 22 -30.28 21.07 -47.00
CA GLU A 22 -29.54 21.41 -45.78
C GLU A 22 -29.40 22.92 -45.55
N TYR A 23 -29.25 23.70 -46.63
CA TYR A 23 -29.23 25.15 -46.55
C TYR A 23 -30.57 25.70 -46.04
N ASN A 24 -31.69 25.17 -46.53
CA ASN A 24 -33.02 25.59 -46.09
C ASN A 24 -33.24 25.26 -44.62
N LYS A 25 -32.90 24.03 -44.18
CA LYS A 25 -32.97 23.61 -42.77
C LYS A 25 -32.15 24.55 -41.87
N LEU A 26 -30.90 24.82 -42.23
CA LEU A 26 -30.02 25.67 -41.43
C LEU A 26 -30.48 27.15 -41.44
N SER A 27 -31.02 27.62 -42.57
CA SER A 27 -31.59 28.97 -42.68
C SER A 27 -32.81 29.14 -41.78
N GLU A 28 -33.66 28.11 -41.62
CA GLU A 28 -34.79 28.14 -40.69
C GLU A 28 -34.31 28.22 -39.25
N THR A 29 -33.35 27.38 -38.85
CA THR A 29 -32.74 27.44 -37.50
C THR A 29 -32.10 28.81 -37.25
N CYS A 30 -31.37 29.38 -38.21
CA CYS A 30 -30.73 30.69 -38.05
C CYS A 30 -31.71 31.89 -37.98
N ARG A 31 -32.95 31.74 -38.47
CA ARG A 31 -34.02 32.77 -38.28
C ARG A 31 -34.40 32.88 -36.82
N GLU A 32 -34.53 31.76 -36.13
CA GLU A 32 -34.91 31.70 -34.72
C GLU A 32 -33.87 32.38 -33.82
N TYR A 33 -32.58 32.28 -34.16
CA TYR A 33 -31.47 32.87 -33.39
C TYR A 33 -30.97 34.24 -33.87
N LYS A 34 -31.73 34.96 -34.73
CA LYS A 34 -31.35 36.29 -35.31
C LYS A 34 -30.00 36.31 -36.07
N ASN A 35 -29.51 35.16 -36.53
CA ASN A 35 -28.22 35.02 -37.24
C ASN A 35 -28.37 34.91 -38.77
N ILE A 36 -29.60 34.95 -39.31
CA ILE A 36 -29.88 34.76 -40.75
C ILE A 36 -29.10 35.70 -41.70
N LYS A 37 -28.66 36.88 -41.22
CA LYS A 37 -27.88 37.82 -42.03
C LYS A 37 -26.62 37.19 -42.64
N TYR A 38 -26.10 36.14 -42.04
CA TYR A 38 -24.96 35.39 -42.55
C TYR A 38 -25.35 34.49 -43.72
N LEU A 39 -26.49 33.80 -43.72
CA LEU A 39 -26.84 32.85 -44.78
C LEU A 39 -27.42 33.48 -46.07
N SER A 40 -27.65 34.79 -46.16
CA SER A 40 -28.31 35.42 -47.32
C SER A 40 -27.72 35.04 -48.70
N LYS A 41 -28.58 34.59 -49.62
CA LYS A 41 -28.23 34.23 -51.03
C LYS A 41 -27.57 35.37 -51.83
N ASN A 42 -27.74 36.62 -51.39
CA ASN A 42 -27.16 37.80 -52.03
C ASN A 42 -25.73 38.11 -51.58
N ARG A 43 -25.16 37.37 -50.62
CA ARG A 43 -23.80 37.61 -50.15
C ARG A 43 -22.76 36.95 -51.06
N LYS A 44 -21.62 37.63 -51.19
CA LYS A 44 -20.42 37.16 -51.89
C LYS A 44 -19.98 35.75 -51.43
N PHE A 45 -20.19 35.43 -50.15
CA PHE A 45 -19.88 34.12 -49.59
C PHE A 45 -20.76 33.01 -50.16
N TYR A 46 -22.09 33.18 -50.21
CA TYR A 46 -22.99 32.17 -50.78
C TYR A 46 -22.66 31.89 -52.25
N LYS A 47 -22.32 32.93 -53.03
CA LYS A 47 -21.86 32.77 -54.41
C LYS A 47 -20.56 31.98 -54.50
N LEU A 48 -19.54 32.35 -53.73
CA LEU A 48 -18.26 31.62 -53.69
C LEU A 48 -18.43 30.17 -53.23
N TYR A 49 -19.35 29.94 -52.30
CA TYR A 49 -19.70 28.63 -51.77
C TYR A 49 -20.35 27.75 -52.84
N ILE A 50 -21.38 28.26 -53.51
CA ILE A 50 -22.03 27.62 -54.66
C ILE A 50 -20.99 27.34 -55.74
N ASP A 51 -20.17 28.32 -56.11
CA ASP A 51 -19.13 28.17 -57.14
C ASP A 51 -18.12 27.08 -56.76
N THR A 52 -17.81 26.92 -55.46
CA THR A 52 -16.87 25.90 -55.01
C THR A 52 -17.52 24.50 -54.94
N ILE A 53 -18.77 24.38 -54.49
CA ILE A 53 -19.49 23.10 -54.45
C ILE A 53 -19.94 22.64 -55.85
N CYS A 54 -20.32 23.55 -56.74
CA CYS A 54 -20.70 23.21 -58.12
C CYS A 54 -19.56 22.57 -58.94
N ASN A 55 -18.31 22.69 -58.45
CA ASN A 55 -17.14 22.04 -59.02
C ASN A 55 -16.85 20.65 -58.41
N LEU A 56 -17.68 20.18 -57.48
CA LEU A 56 -17.58 18.85 -56.88
C LEU A 56 -18.64 17.92 -57.47
N THR A 57 -18.27 16.67 -57.68
CA THR A 57 -19.23 15.60 -57.95
C THR A 57 -19.61 14.88 -56.65
N PHE A 58 -20.72 14.16 -56.68
CA PHE A 58 -21.23 13.37 -55.57
C PHE A 58 -20.17 12.43 -54.94
N ASP A 59 -19.34 11.80 -55.77
CA ASP A 59 -18.28 10.87 -55.32
C ASP A 59 -16.99 11.58 -54.87
N MET A 60 -16.79 12.84 -55.27
CA MET A 60 -15.66 13.66 -54.81
C MET A 60 -15.85 14.20 -53.39
N MET A 61 -17.08 14.16 -52.87
CA MET A 61 -17.35 14.51 -51.48
C MET A 61 -16.56 13.56 -50.58
N SER A 62 -15.77 14.14 -49.70
CA SER A 62 -14.96 13.44 -48.69
C SER A 62 -14.60 14.44 -47.62
N PHE A 63 -14.04 13.95 -46.52
CA PHE A 63 -13.58 14.84 -45.46
C PHE A 63 -12.51 15.82 -45.96
N LYS A 64 -11.54 15.31 -46.72
CA LYS A 64 -10.43 16.07 -47.29
C LYS A 64 -10.89 17.10 -48.32
N THR A 65 -11.89 16.75 -49.13
CA THR A 65 -12.50 17.69 -50.09
C THR A 65 -13.14 18.85 -49.35
N ILE A 66 -13.90 18.58 -48.29
CA ILE A 66 -14.55 19.63 -47.51
C ILE A 66 -13.58 20.50 -46.75
N GLN A 67 -12.48 19.96 -46.22
CA GLN A 67 -11.42 20.76 -45.62
C GLN A 67 -10.82 21.74 -46.63
N LYS A 68 -10.58 21.31 -47.87
CA LYS A 68 -10.11 22.20 -48.94
C LYS A 68 -11.12 23.29 -49.28
N VAL A 69 -12.41 22.92 -49.37
CA VAL A 69 -13.51 23.87 -49.60
C VAL A 69 -13.55 24.90 -48.47
N ALA A 70 -13.59 24.44 -47.22
CA ALA A 70 -13.52 25.29 -46.05
C ALA A 70 -12.30 26.21 -46.13
N TYR A 71 -11.08 25.66 -46.23
CA TYR A 71 -9.85 26.44 -46.29
C TYR A 71 -9.88 27.55 -47.35
N LYS A 72 -10.35 27.23 -48.56
CA LYS A 72 -10.51 28.20 -49.66
C LYS A 72 -11.51 29.30 -49.31
N LEU A 73 -12.66 28.94 -48.75
CA LEU A 73 -13.69 29.89 -48.35
C LEU A 73 -13.19 30.82 -47.24
N PHE A 74 -12.47 30.29 -46.25
CA PHE A 74 -12.07 31.06 -45.08
C PHE A 74 -10.89 32.01 -45.35
N ASN A 75 -9.87 31.57 -46.10
CA ASN A 75 -8.75 32.45 -46.49
C ASN A 75 -9.18 33.66 -47.33
N GLN A 76 -10.26 33.54 -48.11
CA GLN A 76 -10.72 34.64 -48.97
C GLN A 76 -11.44 35.76 -48.21
N PHE A 77 -11.87 35.53 -46.96
CA PHE A 77 -12.69 36.51 -46.23
C PHE A 77 -12.05 37.09 -44.96
N ASN A 78 -10.96 36.53 -44.41
CA ASN A 78 -10.33 37.03 -43.17
C ASN A 78 -11.29 37.10 -41.96
N TRP A 79 -12.27 36.19 -41.87
CA TRP A 79 -13.24 36.20 -40.77
C TRP A 79 -12.79 35.38 -39.56
N VAL A 80 -12.94 35.95 -38.37
CA VAL A 80 -12.82 35.27 -37.07
C VAL A 80 -14.16 35.40 -36.35
N GLY A 81 -14.83 34.29 -36.00
CA GLY A 81 -16.04 34.30 -35.15
C GLY A 81 -17.23 33.45 -35.61
N ASN A 82 -18.43 33.73 -35.05
CA ASN A 82 -19.63 32.87 -35.11
C ASN A 82 -20.16 32.53 -36.51
N ALA A 83 -19.96 33.38 -37.52
CA ALA A 83 -20.45 33.07 -38.87
C ALA A 83 -19.65 31.96 -39.55
N CYS A 84 -18.38 31.78 -39.18
CA CYS A 84 -17.57 30.65 -39.66
C CYS A 84 -18.17 29.32 -39.21
N GLY A 85 -18.71 29.28 -37.98
CA GLY A 85 -19.38 28.10 -37.42
C GLY A 85 -20.61 27.67 -38.23
N ILE A 86 -21.46 28.63 -38.64
CA ILE A 86 -22.68 28.35 -39.42
C ILE A 86 -22.33 27.73 -40.79
N TYR A 87 -21.31 28.26 -41.47
CA TYR A 87 -20.93 27.70 -42.76
C TYR A 87 -20.22 26.36 -42.64
N LEU A 88 -19.37 26.17 -41.62
CA LEU A 88 -18.82 24.86 -41.30
C LEU A 88 -19.95 23.85 -41.07
N GLU A 89 -20.97 24.21 -40.28
CA GLU A 89 -22.15 23.38 -40.04
C GLU A 89 -22.87 22.99 -41.34
N LEU A 90 -23.04 23.94 -42.26
CA LEU A 90 -23.63 23.65 -43.57
C LEU A 90 -22.80 22.64 -44.38
N ILE A 91 -21.47 22.83 -44.48
CA ILE A 91 -20.64 21.92 -45.31
C ILE A 91 -20.65 20.51 -44.73
N PHE A 92 -20.60 20.41 -43.40
CA PHE A 92 -20.65 19.14 -42.71
C PHE A 92 -22.00 18.43 -42.84
N ASN A 93 -23.11 19.14 -42.70
CA ASN A 93 -24.43 18.54 -42.91
C ASN A 93 -24.56 17.98 -44.33
N VAL A 94 -24.07 18.71 -45.32
CA VAL A 94 -24.03 18.23 -46.71
C VAL A 94 -23.15 16.98 -46.86
N LEU A 95 -21.98 16.92 -46.19
CA LEU A 95 -21.16 15.70 -46.15
C LEU A 95 -21.94 14.51 -45.59
N VAL A 96 -22.58 14.71 -44.44
CA VAL A 96 -23.26 13.66 -43.70
C VAL A 96 -24.44 13.12 -44.48
N GLU A 97 -25.26 14.00 -45.06
CA GLU A 97 -26.38 13.57 -45.90
C GLU A 97 -25.91 12.90 -47.19
N THR A 98 -24.81 13.36 -47.80
CA THR A 98 -24.18 12.67 -48.93
C THR A 98 -23.71 11.27 -48.53
N ALA A 99 -23.07 11.13 -47.37
CA ALA A 99 -22.58 9.85 -46.85
C ALA A 99 -23.72 8.87 -46.49
N LYS A 100 -24.91 9.36 -46.12
CA LYS A 100 -26.10 8.53 -45.86
C LYS A 100 -26.69 7.91 -47.13
N CYS A 101 -26.42 8.47 -48.30
CA CYS A 101 -26.92 7.92 -49.56
C CYS A 101 -26.27 6.55 -49.87
N LYS A 102 -27.08 5.61 -50.38
CA LYS A 102 -26.59 4.27 -50.71
C LYS A 102 -25.55 4.30 -51.83
N GLU A 103 -25.70 5.20 -52.79
CA GLU A 103 -24.81 5.30 -53.95
C GLU A 103 -23.46 5.96 -53.66
N TYR A 104 -23.27 6.57 -52.48
CA TYR A 104 -21.98 7.17 -52.11
C TYR A 104 -20.94 6.08 -51.87
N LYS A 105 -19.86 6.09 -52.65
CA LYS A 105 -18.82 5.04 -52.69
C LYS A 105 -17.44 5.48 -52.20
N ASN A 106 -17.36 6.63 -51.52
CA ASN A 106 -16.09 7.11 -50.99
C ASN A 106 -15.60 6.22 -49.84
N GLU A 107 -14.27 6.05 -49.72
CA GLU A 107 -13.62 5.26 -48.66
C GLU A 107 -13.92 5.79 -47.25
N ASP A 108 -14.19 7.10 -47.13
CA ASP A 108 -14.50 7.75 -45.85
C ASP A 108 -15.95 7.52 -45.35
N LYS A 109 -16.82 6.86 -46.13
CA LYS A 109 -18.27 6.75 -45.84
C LYS A 109 -18.56 6.26 -44.43
N GLU A 110 -18.07 5.08 -44.10
CA GLU A 110 -18.35 4.46 -42.80
C GLU A 110 -17.75 5.30 -41.66
N ALA A 111 -16.58 5.91 -41.88
CA ALA A 111 -15.95 6.80 -40.91
C ALA A 111 -16.76 8.07 -40.64
N ILE A 112 -17.35 8.67 -41.68
CA ILE A 112 -18.23 9.84 -41.56
C ILE A 112 -19.47 9.46 -40.76
N LEU A 113 -20.11 8.35 -41.12
CA LEU A 113 -21.34 7.87 -40.46
C LEU A 113 -21.10 7.52 -38.99
N ASP A 114 -19.96 6.89 -38.67
CA ASP A 114 -19.54 6.55 -37.31
C ASP A 114 -19.33 7.79 -36.42
N CYS A 115 -19.01 8.96 -36.99
CA CYS A 115 -18.60 10.16 -36.25
C CYS A 115 -19.62 11.30 -36.26
N ILE A 116 -20.84 11.09 -36.79
CA ILE A 116 -21.84 12.16 -36.98
C ILE A 116 -22.10 12.95 -35.69
N GLU A 117 -22.32 12.28 -34.56
CA GLU A 117 -22.66 12.93 -33.29
C GLU A 117 -21.48 13.74 -32.72
N ASP A 118 -20.27 13.18 -32.79
CA ASP A 118 -19.04 13.83 -32.33
C ASP A 118 -18.71 15.07 -33.18
N ILE A 119 -18.81 14.93 -34.50
CA ILE A 119 -18.60 16.02 -35.45
C ILE A 119 -19.64 17.13 -35.22
N SER A 120 -20.92 16.78 -35.14
CA SER A 120 -22.00 17.77 -34.94
C SER A 120 -21.82 18.54 -33.63
N THR A 121 -21.47 17.83 -32.55
CA THR A 121 -21.25 18.47 -31.25
C THR A 121 -19.99 19.33 -31.25
N TYR A 122 -18.89 18.91 -31.89
CA TYR A 122 -17.72 19.78 -32.08
C TYR A 122 -18.11 21.07 -32.78
N ILE A 123 -18.86 20.99 -33.90
CA ILE A 123 -19.31 22.14 -34.71
C ILE A 123 -20.23 23.09 -33.92
N LYS A 124 -20.96 22.59 -32.93
CA LYS A 124 -21.81 23.41 -32.06
C LYS A 124 -21.08 23.96 -30.84
N ALA A 125 -19.98 23.35 -30.40
CA ALA A 125 -19.21 23.78 -29.24
C ALA A 125 -18.46 25.11 -29.47
N SER A 126 -18.40 25.97 -28.43
CA SER A 126 -17.64 27.23 -28.43
C SER A 126 -16.14 26.99 -28.18
N VAL A 127 -15.45 26.47 -29.20
CA VAL A 127 -14.02 26.15 -29.13
C VAL A 127 -13.20 27.25 -29.81
N ASN A 128 -12.20 27.81 -29.12
CA ASN A 128 -11.22 28.72 -29.72
C ASN A 128 -10.31 27.96 -30.70
N GLY A 129 -10.01 28.56 -31.85
CA GLY A 129 -9.13 27.94 -32.86
C GLY A 129 -9.78 26.77 -33.63
N LYS A 130 -11.11 26.67 -33.58
CA LYS A 130 -11.87 25.53 -34.12
C LYS A 130 -11.68 25.29 -35.61
N TYR A 131 -11.59 26.39 -36.35
CA TYR A 131 -11.43 26.40 -37.79
C TYR A 131 -10.02 25.96 -38.19
N GLU A 132 -9.02 26.52 -37.52
CA GLU A 132 -7.60 26.22 -37.70
C GLU A 132 -7.33 24.74 -37.44
N LYS A 133 -7.96 24.16 -36.42
CA LYS A 133 -7.89 22.71 -36.15
C LYS A 133 -8.57 21.88 -37.22
N PHE A 134 -9.72 22.32 -37.74
CA PHE A 134 -10.48 21.59 -38.76
C PHE A 134 -9.75 21.55 -40.11
N CYS A 135 -9.09 22.64 -40.48
CA CYS A 135 -8.37 22.76 -41.76
C CYS A 135 -6.93 22.25 -41.72
N ASP A 136 -6.52 21.59 -40.64
CA ASP A 136 -5.23 20.90 -40.61
C ASP A 136 -5.23 19.75 -41.62
N GLU A 137 -4.19 19.65 -42.43
CA GLU A 137 -4.04 18.61 -43.46
C GLU A 137 -4.00 17.18 -42.88
N ASN A 138 -3.67 17.06 -41.59
CA ASN A 138 -3.63 15.82 -40.81
C ASN A 138 -4.95 15.51 -40.09
N TYR A 139 -6.00 16.29 -40.32
CA TYR A 139 -7.27 16.12 -39.63
C TYR A 139 -8.18 15.15 -40.41
N ASN A 140 -8.92 14.26 -39.71
CA ASN A 140 -9.81 13.25 -40.29
C ASN A 140 -11.14 13.07 -39.50
N PRO A 141 -12.13 12.28 -39.97
CA PRO A 141 -13.41 12.10 -39.26
C PRO A 141 -13.30 11.64 -37.81
N TYR A 142 -12.30 10.84 -37.47
CA TYR A 142 -12.09 10.31 -36.11
C TYR A 142 -11.35 11.27 -35.19
N SER A 143 -10.93 12.43 -35.69
CA SER A 143 -10.08 13.37 -34.95
C SER A 143 -10.79 14.12 -33.81
N PHE A 144 -12.08 13.85 -33.56
CA PHE A 144 -12.82 14.40 -32.43
C PHE A 144 -13.10 13.32 -31.38
N VAL A 145 -12.91 13.66 -30.11
CA VAL A 145 -13.43 12.86 -28.99
C VAL A 145 -14.10 13.76 -27.97
N ILE A 146 -15.34 13.46 -27.64
CA ILE A 146 -16.16 14.28 -26.75
C ILE A 146 -16.20 13.68 -25.37
N SER A 147 -15.69 14.44 -24.39
CA SER A 147 -16.00 14.16 -23.00
C SER A 147 -17.12 15.07 -22.55
N SER A 148 -18.34 14.53 -22.50
CA SER A 148 -19.47 15.20 -21.86
C SER A 148 -19.52 14.81 -20.37
N SER A 149 -19.11 15.72 -19.48
CA SER A 149 -19.40 15.53 -18.06
C SER A 149 -20.88 15.87 -17.80
N LYS A 150 -21.80 14.91 -17.98
CA LYS A 150 -23.15 15.02 -17.40
C LYS A 150 -23.04 14.76 -15.89
N GLY A 151 -22.83 15.83 -15.12
CA GLY A 151 -22.88 15.82 -13.65
C GLY A 151 -24.08 16.63 -13.16
N VAL A 152 -24.97 15.98 -12.43
CA VAL A 152 -26.17 16.56 -11.80
C VAL A 152 -25.73 17.54 -10.70
N ILE A 153 -25.74 18.85 -10.97
CA ILE A 153 -25.82 19.88 -9.92
C ILE A 153 -26.78 20.96 -10.40
N LYS A 154 -27.88 21.13 -9.66
CA LYS A 154 -28.79 22.28 -9.76
C LYS A 154 -28.07 23.52 -9.21
N SER A 155 -27.14 24.07 -9.96
CA SER A 155 -26.78 25.47 -9.84
C SER A 155 -26.46 26.00 -11.23
N SER A 156 -27.00 27.17 -11.52
CA SER A 156 -26.85 27.90 -12.76
C SER A 156 -25.37 28.09 -13.10
N ASN A 157 -24.82 27.18 -13.90
CA ASN A 157 -23.86 27.42 -14.98
C ASN A 157 -23.47 26.08 -15.63
N GLU A 158 -23.59 26.07 -16.94
CA GLU A 158 -23.63 24.97 -17.90
C GLU A 158 -22.63 23.81 -17.68
N ALA A 159 -23.07 22.62 -18.08
CA ALA A 159 -22.17 21.50 -18.34
C ALA A 159 -21.17 21.94 -19.42
N THR A 160 -19.91 22.17 -19.04
CA THR A 160 -18.84 22.49 -19.98
C THR A 160 -18.48 21.22 -20.75
N ILE A 161 -19.14 21.00 -21.89
CA ILE A 161 -18.74 19.99 -22.87
C ILE A 161 -17.35 20.40 -23.35
N ARG A 162 -16.32 19.59 -23.06
CA ARG A 162 -15.00 19.78 -23.66
C ARG A 162 -14.83 18.82 -24.82
N THR A 163 -14.65 19.38 -26.00
CA THR A 163 -14.23 18.60 -27.17
C THR A 163 -12.71 18.51 -27.21
N ILE A 164 -12.20 17.30 -27.23
CA ILE A 164 -10.78 17.00 -27.42
C ILE A 164 -10.59 16.77 -28.92
N CYS A 165 -9.64 17.49 -29.53
CA CYS A 165 -9.29 17.31 -30.94
C CYS A 165 -7.94 16.60 -31.00
N ILE A 166 -7.91 15.41 -31.59
CA ILE A 166 -6.71 14.60 -31.79
C ILE A 166 -6.49 14.36 -33.28
N LYS A 167 -5.42 14.92 -33.86
CA LYS A 167 -5.05 14.79 -35.27
C LYS A 167 -4.72 13.34 -35.62
N ASN A 168 -4.97 12.94 -36.87
CA ASN A 168 -4.67 11.59 -37.39
C ASN A 168 -5.21 10.43 -36.53
N ASN A 169 -6.35 10.64 -35.86
CA ASN A 169 -6.92 9.62 -34.98
C ASN A 169 -7.46 8.42 -35.77
N THR A 170 -7.46 7.23 -35.16
CA THR A 170 -8.09 6.02 -35.74
C THR A 170 -9.45 5.77 -35.08
N LYS A 171 -10.33 4.97 -35.70
CA LYS A 171 -11.58 4.52 -35.07
C LYS A 171 -11.31 3.89 -33.69
N PHE A 172 -10.33 3.00 -33.64
CA PHE A 172 -9.87 2.37 -32.40
C PHE A 172 -9.52 3.39 -31.32
N MET A 173 -8.70 4.40 -31.66
CA MET A 173 -8.30 5.41 -30.68
C MET A 173 -9.43 6.33 -30.25
N ARG A 174 -10.32 6.72 -31.17
CA ARG A 174 -11.55 7.45 -30.83
C ARG A 174 -12.37 6.67 -29.80
N ASP A 175 -12.63 5.40 -30.08
CA ASP A 175 -13.42 4.52 -29.22
C ASP A 175 -12.73 4.36 -27.86
N LEU A 176 -11.42 4.13 -27.84
CA LEU A 176 -10.62 4.00 -26.62
C LEU A 176 -10.71 5.25 -25.74
N ILE A 177 -10.58 6.45 -26.32
CA ILE A 177 -10.64 7.71 -25.58
C ILE A 177 -12.07 7.99 -25.12
N HIS A 178 -13.07 7.71 -25.94
CA HIS A 178 -14.48 7.87 -25.59
C HIS A 178 -14.82 6.99 -24.37
N GLU A 179 -14.42 5.72 -24.39
CA GLU A 179 -14.58 4.82 -23.24
C GLU A 179 -13.82 5.32 -22.00
N CYS A 180 -12.58 5.80 -22.18
CA CYS A 180 -11.74 6.28 -21.09
C CYS A 180 -12.34 7.50 -20.37
N THR A 181 -13.00 8.37 -21.14
CA THR A 181 -13.61 9.63 -20.67
C THR A 181 -15.06 9.46 -20.19
N GLN A 182 -15.79 8.45 -20.66
CA GLN A 182 -17.18 8.16 -20.24
C GLN A 182 -17.30 7.23 -19.03
N ASN A 183 -16.20 6.61 -18.57
CA ASN A 183 -16.21 5.67 -17.47
C ASN A 183 -16.88 6.27 -16.20
N LYS A 184 -18.02 5.69 -15.79
CA LYS A 184 -18.95 6.24 -14.79
C LYS A 184 -18.31 6.48 -13.42
N GLU A 185 -17.27 5.71 -13.06
CA GLU A 185 -16.54 5.89 -11.79
C GLU A 185 -15.72 7.19 -11.74
N ARG A 186 -15.45 7.82 -12.89
CA ARG A 186 -14.61 9.04 -13.01
C ARG A 186 -15.42 10.34 -13.07
N LYS A 187 -16.76 10.26 -13.05
CA LYS A 187 -17.67 11.42 -13.25
C LYS A 187 -17.68 12.43 -12.11
N HIS A 188 -17.09 12.12 -10.95
CA HIS A 188 -17.20 12.97 -9.77
C HIS A 188 -16.25 14.18 -9.74
N ASN A 189 -15.30 14.32 -10.68
CA ASN A 189 -14.34 15.43 -10.64
C ASN A 189 -14.15 16.08 -12.03
N LYS A 190 -14.90 17.18 -12.29
CA LYS A 190 -14.81 17.96 -13.54
C LYS A 190 -13.36 18.34 -13.88
N LEU A 191 -12.54 18.64 -12.86
CA LEU A 191 -11.13 19.01 -13.04
C LEU A 191 -10.27 17.85 -13.60
N PHE A 192 -10.64 16.60 -13.32
CA PHE A 192 -9.91 15.43 -13.79
C PHE A 192 -10.07 15.23 -15.30
N VAL A 193 -11.32 15.26 -15.78
CA VAL A 193 -11.65 15.15 -17.21
C VAL A 193 -10.96 16.23 -18.04
N VAL A 194 -10.94 17.45 -17.51
CA VAL A 194 -10.26 18.61 -18.09
C VAL A 194 -8.78 18.37 -18.32
N ASN A 195 -8.08 17.85 -17.32
CA ASN A 195 -6.65 17.60 -17.40
C ASN A 195 -6.33 16.37 -18.26
N GLN A 196 -7.17 15.35 -18.19
CA GLN A 196 -7.06 14.18 -19.04
C GLN A 196 -7.16 14.54 -20.52
N GLY A 197 -8.15 15.36 -20.92
CA GLY A 197 -8.28 15.80 -22.31
C GLY A 197 -7.09 16.61 -22.81
N ARG A 198 -6.56 17.52 -21.97
CA ARG A 198 -5.36 18.30 -22.30
C ARG A 198 -4.13 17.40 -22.45
N MET A 199 -3.95 16.42 -21.57
CA MET A 199 -2.86 15.45 -21.64
C MET A 199 -2.93 14.63 -22.94
N LEU A 200 -4.11 14.12 -23.30
CA LEU A 200 -4.31 13.36 -24.54
C LEU A 200 -4.04 14.21 -25.78
N GLU A 201 -4.46 15.47 -25.79
CA GLU A 201 -4.18 16.41 -26.88
C GLU A 201 -2.66 16.60 -27.06
N ILE A 202 -1.92 16.79 -25.96
CA ILE A 202 -0.45 16.96 -26.00
C ILE A 202 0.21 15.72 -26.59
N ILE A 203 -0.10 14.53 -26.04
CA ILE A 203 0.52 13.28 -26.46
C ILE A 203 0.17 12.98 -27.91
N PHE A 204 -1.10 12.93 -28.28
CA PHE A 204 -1.46 12.39 -29.59
C PHE A 204 -1.32 13.38 -30.75
N ASN A 205 -1.32 14.70 -30.50
CA ASN A 205 -1.14 15.68 -31.58
C ASN A 205 0.29 16.08 -31.85
N HIS A 206 1.15 16.00 -30.83
CA HIS A 206 2.48 16.58 -30.90
C HIS A 206 3.59 15.52 -30.76
N PHE A 207 3.27 14.30 -30.33
CA PHE A 207 4.21 13.19 -30.33
C PHE A 207 4.49 12.68 -31.76
N PRO A 208 5.75 12.34 -32.13
CA PRO A 208 6.13 11.98 -33.49
C PRO A 208 5.52 10.69 -34.03
N VAL A 209 5.19 9.72 -33.15
CA VAL A 209 4.58 8.45 -33.55
C VAL A 209 3.07 8.64 -33.66
N LYS A 210 2.54 8.57 -34.89
CA LYS A 210 1.17 8.99 -35.22
C LYS A 210 0.14 7.86 -35.34
N HIS A 211 0.55 6.59 -35.31
CA HIS A 211 -0.37 5.48 -35.59
C HIS A 211 -0.52 4.52 -34.41
N PHE A 212 -1.69 4.60 -33.78
CA PHE A 212 -2.19 3.67 -32.78
C PHE A 212 -3.41 2.95 -33.37
N SER A 213 -3.27 1.67 -33.70
CA SER A 213 -4.29 0.89 -34.40
C SER A 213 -4.89 -0.24 -33.55
N SER A 214 -4.24 -0.58 -32.44
CA SER A 214 -4.69 -1.62 -31.51
C SER A 214 -4.10 -1.41 -30.12
N LEU A 215 -4.51 -2.23 -29.16
CA LEU A 215 -3.92 -2.24 -27.82
C LEU A 215 -2.41 -2.55 -27.85
N ASP A 216 -1.92 -3.36 -28.80
CA ASP A 216 -0.48 -3.65 -28.97
C ASP A 216 0.38 -2.42 -29.29
N SER A 217 -0.24 -1.33 -29.77
CA SER A 217 0.47 -0.06 -29.99
C SER A 217 0.95 0.56 -28.66
N PHE A 218 0.41 0.12 -27.53
CA PHE A 218 0.78 0.55 -26.19
C PHE A 218 1.64 -0.52 -25.50
N ASN A 219 2.88 -0.15 -25.20
CA ASN A 219 3.86 -0.99 -24.53
C ASN A 219 4.83 -0.12 -23.71
N ASP A 220 5.79 -0.75 -23.03
CA ASP A 220 6.79 -0.06 -22.21
C ASP A 220 7.58 1.02 -22.97
N LYS A 221 7.93 0.75 -24.25
CA LYS A 221 8.68 1.69 -25.09
C LYS A 221 7.83 2.92 -25.40
N THR A 222 6.60 2.71 -25.89
CA THR A 222 5.66 3.80 -26.18
C THR A 222 5.40 4.63 -24.92
N PHE A 223 5.24 4.00 -23.75
CA PHE A 223 5.06 4.71 -22.48
C PHE A 223 6.24 5.64 -22.19
N LEU A 224 7.47 5.14 -22.27
CA LEU A 224 8.66 5.92 -21.97
C LEU A 224 8.86 7.08 -22.95
N GLU A 225 8.66 6.84 -24.25
CA GLU A 225 8.78 7.88 -25.27
C GLU A 225 7.75 9.00 -25.07
N GLN A 226 6.49 8.66 -24.78
CA GLN A 226 5.45 9.65 -24.49
C GLN A 226 5.72 10.41 -23.18
N CYS A 227 6.23 9.72 -22.16
CA CYS A 227 6.62 10.32 -20.88
C CYS A 227 7.75 11.34 -21.07
N ASN A 228 8.80 10.99 -21.82
CA ASN A 228 9.91 11.88 -22.13
C ASN A 228 9.45 13.08 -22.94
N TYR A 229 8.61 12.83 -23.95
CA TYR A 229 8.01 13.89 -24.75
C TYR A 229 7.20 14.88 -23.92
N LEU A 230 6.35 14.38 -23.02
CA LEU A 230 5.61 15.22 -22.09
C LEU A 230 6.56 16.12 -21.30
N ASN A 231 7.60 15.55 -20.69
CA ASN A 231 8.59 16.31 -19.92
C ASN A 231 9.24 17.44 -20.74
N GLU A 232 9.66 17.16 -21.98
CA GLU A 232 10.27 18.15 -22.87
C GLU A 232 9.27 19.24 -23.29
N TRP A 233 8.04 18.84 -23.63
CA TRP A 233 6.97 19.76 -24.00
C TRP A 233 6.67 20.73 -22.86
N PHE A 234 6.64 20.25 -21.62
CA PHE A 234 6.40 21.11 -20.45
C PHE A 234 7.55 22.07 -20.16
N LYS A 235 8.81 21.61 -20.27
CA LYS A 235 9.98 22.49 -20.15
C LYS A 235 9.95 23.61 -21.20
N SER A 236 9.48 23.30 -22.41
CA SER A 236 9.42 24.26 -23.52
C SER A 236 8.25 25.26 -23.43
N ASN A 237 7.22 24.97 -22.63
CA ASN A 237 5.99 25.78 -22.54
C ASN A 237 5.79 26.46 -21.17
N ASP A 238 6.82 26.49 -20.32
CA ASP A 238 6.84 27.14 -19.00
C ASP A 238 5.60 26.83 -18.13
N VAL A 239 5.21 25.56 -18.09
CA VAL A 239 4.02 25.12 -17.33
C VAL A 239 4.36 24.93 -15.86
N SER A 240 3.51 25.45 -14.97
CA SER A 240 3.71 25.32 -13.52
C SER A 240 3.84 23.87 -13.05
N GLU A 241 4.69 23.63 -12.04
CA GLU A 241 4.97 22.30 -11.50
C GLU A 241 3.71 21.57 -10.98
N ARG A 242 2.75 22.33 -10.44
CA ARG A 242 1.46 21.80 -10.00
C ARG A 242 0.63 21.28 -11.17
N ALA A 243 0.56 22.02 -12.28
CA ALA A 243 -0.15 21.58 -13.48
C ALA A 243 0.52 20.34 -14.09
N LEU A 244 1.85 20.32 -14.11
CA LEU A 244 2.66 19.18 -14.53
C LEU A 244 2.32 17.91 -13.71
N SER A 245 2.22 18.02 -12.38
CA SER A 245 1.86 16.89 -11.51
C SER A 245 0.51 16.29 -11.87
N ILE A 246 -0.49 17.14 -12.09
CA ILE A 246 -1.86 16.68 -12.37
C ILE A 246 -1.92 15.98 -13.74
N LEU A 247 -1.21 16.48 -14.75
CA LEU A 247 -1.17 15.88 -16.08
C LEU A 247 -0.44 14.53 -16.07
N PHE A 248 0.64 14.38 -15.29
CA PHE A 248 1.31 13.09 -15.10
C PHE A 248 0.42 12.04 -14.42
N VAL A 249 -0.40 12.45 -13.46
CA VAL A 249 -1.41 11.56 -12.86
C VAL A 249 -2.40 11.09 -13.92
N SER A 250 -2.94 12.01 -14.73
CA SER A 250 -3.84 11.63 -15.83
C SER A 250 -3.18 10.72 -16.86
N PHE A 251 -1.89 10.90 -17.15
CA PHE A 251 -1.11 10.06 -18.04
C PHE A 251 -0.98 8.62 -17.51
N ILE A 252 -0.62 8.46 -16.24
CA ILE A 252 -0.56 7.16 -15.58
C ILE A 252 -1.94 6.48 -15.61
N ASP A 253 -3.01 7.23 -15.32
CA ASP A 253 -4.38 6.71 -15.29
C ASP A 253 -4.90 6.25 -16.65
N PHE A 254 -4.42 6.87 -17.73
CA PHE A 254 -4.71 6.47 -19.09
C PHE A 254 -4.04 5.12 -19.42
N TYR A 255 -2.78 4.93 -19.03
CA TYR A 255 -2.08 3.66 -19.21
C TYR A 255 -2.63 2.53 -18.35
N VAL A 256 -3.04 2.81 -17.11
CA VAL A 256 -3.77 1.83 -16.27
C VAL A 256 -5.08 1.42 -16.92
N PHE A 257 -5.81 2.37 -17.52
CA PHE A 257 -7.03 2.08 -18.26
C PHE A 257 -6.77 1.16 -19.47
N ILE A 258 -5.72 1.44 -20.25
CA ILE A 258 -5.31 0.60 -21.38
C ILE A 258 -4.96 -0.81 -20.93
N GLN A 259 -4.12 -0.95 -19.89
CA GLN A 259 -3.73 -2.26 -19.35
C GLN A 259 -4.93 -3.10 -18.91
N ASN A 260 -5.92 -2.46 -18.28
CA ASN A 260 -7.14 -3.15 -17.85
C ASN A 260 -8.02 -3.66 -19.01
N LYS A 261 -7.86 -3.11 -20.22
CA LYS A 261 -8.58 -3.54 -21.43
C LYS A 261 -7.88 -4.68 -22.18
N MET A 262 -6.61 -4.93 -21.89
CA MET A 262 -5.85 -6.03 -22.50
C MET A 262 -6.28 -7.39 -21.93
N ASP A 263 -6.19 -8.42 -22.77
CA ASP A 263 -6.13 -9.81 -22.33
C ASP A 263 -4.75 -10.11 -21.72
N GLU A 264 -4.65 -11.20 -20.95
CA GLU A 264 -3.45 -11.56 -20.18
C GLU A 264 -2.20 -11.71 -21.07
N LYS A 265 -2.35 -12.36 -22.23
CA LYS A 265 -1.23 -12.61 -23.15
C LYS A 265 -0.72 -11.30 -23.78
N THR A 266 -1.63 -10.43 -24.20
CA THR A 266 -1.28 -9.11 -24.76
C THR A 266 -0.63 -8.22 -23.71
N TYR A 267 -1.13 -8.26 -22.47
CA TYR A 267 -0.57 -7.51 -21.35
C TYR A 267 0.86 -7.93 -21.03
N GLU A 268 1.11 -9.23 -20.83
CA GLU A 268 2.44 -9.76 -20.47
C GLU A 268 3.49 -9.50 -21.55
N LYS A 269 3.08 -9.53 -22.82
CA LYS A 269 3.97 -9.23 -23.95
C LYS A 269 4.39 -7.76 -24.00
N ASN A 270 3.49 -6.84 -23.67
CA ASN A 270 3.67 -5.40 -23.92
C ASN A 270 4.13 -4.61 -22.69
N PHE A 271 3.88 -5.08 -21.46
CA PHE A 271 4.21 -4.37 -20.22
C PHE A 271 5.01 -5.24 -19.23
N CYS A 272 6.34 -5.17 -19.34
CA CYS A 272 7.29 -5.85 -18.45
C CYS A 272 7.85 -4.90 -17.37
N ILE A 273 8.00 -3.62 -17.69
CA ILE A 273 8.61 -2.59 -16.84
C ILE A 273 7.52 -1.73 -16.21
N TYR A 274 6.71 -1.07 -17.03
CA TYR A 274 5.65 -0.13 -16.63
C TYR A 274 4.30 -0.84 -16.45
N ASP A 275 4.34 -1.98 -15.77
CA ASP A 275 3.17 -2.80 -15.49
C ASP A 275 2.27 -2.18 -14.40
N ALA A 276 1.16 -2.85 -14.08
CA ALA A 276 0.23 -2.37 -13.07
C ALA A 276 0.86 -2.21 -11.67
N ILE A 277 1.96 -2.88 -11.37
CA ILE A 277 2.69 -2.72 -10.11
C ILE A 277 3.49 -1.41 -10.14
N ALA A 278 4.16 -1.12 -11.25
CA ALA A 278 4.92 0.10 -11.41
C ALA A 278 4.03 1.34 -11.36
N LEU A 279 2.93 1.33 -12.10
CA LEU A 279 1.99 2.45 -12.18
C LEU A 279 1.27 2.74 -10.85
N LYS A 280 1.26 1.79 -9.90
CA LYS A 280 0.75 1.96 -8.52
C LYS A 280 1.68 2.76 -7.60
N TYR A 281 2.93 2.98 -8.00
CA TYR A 281 3.88 3.63 -7.12
C TYR A 281 3.51 5.11 -6.93
N GLU A 282 3.14 5.49 -5.70
CA GLU A 282 2.60 6.82 -5.36
C GLU A 282 3.49 7.98 -5.85
N TYR A 283 4.81 7.79 -5.78
CA TYR A 283 5.78 8.82 -6.16
C TYR A 283 6.28 8.67 -7.61
N LEU A 284 5.71 7.75 -8.41
CA LEU A 284 6.16 7.50 -9.77
C LEU A 284 6.16 8.79 -10.60
N SER A 285 5.06 9.56 -10.55
CA SER A 285 4.94 10.82 -11.28
C SER A 285 6.07 11.81 -10.95
N ARG A 286 6.50 11.88 -9.68
CA ARG A 286 7.60 12.74 -9.24
C ARG A 286 8.94 12.32 -9.85
N TYR A 287 9.20 11.02 -9.94
CA TYR A 287 10.47 10.48 -10.44
C TYR A 287 10.52 10.45 -11.97
N LEU A 288 9.41 10.15 -12.64
CA LEU A 288 9.30 10.24 -14.09
C LEU A 288 9.60 11.67 -14.60
N LYS A 289 9.17 12.70 -13.88
CA LYS A 289 9.51 14.10 -14.21
C LYS A 289 11.00 14.40 -14.16
N LYS A 290 11.73 13.72 -13.27
CA LYS A 290 13.18 13.85 -13.13
C LYS A 290 13.95 13.03 -14.17
N GLY A 291 13.27 12.21 -14.98
CA GLY A 291 13.90 11.29 -15.92
C GLY A 291 14.45 10.02 -15.27
N VAL A 292 14.07 9.73 -14.02
CA VAL A 292 14.52 8.54 -13.28
C VAL A 292 13.89 7.31 -13.90
N LYS A 293 14.73 6.33 -14.28
CA LYS A 293 14.30 5.10 -14.95
C LYS A 293 13.90 4.01 -13.96
N ILE A 294 13.04 3.10 -14.42
CA ILE A 294 12.68 1.88 -13.69
C ILE A 294 13.50 0.71 -14.21
N TYR A 295 14.12 -0.04 -13.30
CA TYR A 295 14.85 -1.27 -13.60
C TYR A 295 14.18 -2.46 -12.91
N ASN A 296 14.02 -3.56 -13.64
CA ASN A 296 13.69 -4.85 -13.05
C ASN A 296 14.93 -5.40 -12.36
N TYR A 297 14.85 -5.68 -11.07
CA TYR A 297 15.98 -6.24 -10.33
C TYR A 297 16.30 -7.66 -10.82
N ASN A 298 17.54 -7.89 -11.21
CA ASN A 298 18.05 -9.21 -11.55
C ASN A 298 19.50 -9.31 -11.08
N ILE A 299 19.79 -10.31 -10.26
CA ILE A 299 21.14 -10.52 -9.70
C ILE A 299 22.18 -10.90 -10.77
N TYR A 300 21.73 -11.50 -11.87
CA TYR A 300 22.63 -11.92 -12.96
C TYR A 300 22.92 -10.80 -13.95
N ASP A 301 22.22 -9.67 -13.84
CA ASP A 301 22.46 -8.49 -14.67
C ASP A 301 23.48 -7.58 -14.00
N THR A 302 24.12 -6.72 -14.79
CA THR A 302 24.99 -5.66 -14.27
C THR A 302 24.16 -4.58 -13.56
N PRO A 303 24.71 -3.92 -12.52
CA PRO A 303 24.06 -2.78 -11.89
C PRO A 303 23.75 -1.66 -12.90
N PRO A 304 22.68 -0.87 -12.70
CA PRO A 304 22.37 0.27 -13.54
C PRO A 304 23.53 1.26 -13.63
N PHE A 305 23.68 1.85 -14.82
CA PHE A 305 24.68 2.87 -15.05
C PHE A 305 24.39 4.13 -14.22
N GLU A 306 23.12 4.56 -14.17
CA GLU A 306 22.68 5.70 -13.38
C GLU A 306 22.86 5.48 -11.86
N ASP A 307 23.13 6.56 -11.13
CA ASP A 307 23.33 6.52 -9.67
C ASP A 307 22.04 6.65 -8.88
N ASP A 308 20.96 7.11 -9.52
CA ASP A 308 19.62 7.14 -8.99
C ASP A 308 18.62 6.42 -9.93
N PHE A 309 17.82 5.54 -9.36
CA PHE A 309 16.88 4.73 -10.13
C PHE A 309 15.72 4.21 -9.29
N LEU A 310 14.64 3.84 -9.97
CA LEU A 310 13.53 3.09 -9.39
C LEU A 310 13.78 1.59 -9.59
N LEU A 311 14.01 0.86 -8.51
CA LEU A 311 14.20 -0.58 -8.56
C LEU A 311 12.86 -1.30 -8.35
N LYS A 312 12.41 -2.01 -9.38
CA LYS A 312 11.27 -2.91 -9.32
C LYS A 312 11.76 -4.29 -8.86
N PRO A 313 11.34 -4.75 -7.67
CA PRO A 313 11.74 -6.04 -7.15
C PRO A 313 11.18 -7.17 -8.03
N GLN A 314 12.01 -8.13 -8.38
CA GLN A 314 11.59 -9.40 -8.99
C GLN A 314 11.55 -10.49 -7.93
N LYS A 315 10.85 -11.61 -8.18
CA LYS A 315 10.75 -12.77 -7.27
C LYS A 315 12.09 -13.54 -7.14
N MET A 316 13.19 -12.83 -6.97
CA MET A 316 14.56 -13.36 -6.84
C MET A 316 15.08 -13.27 -5.41
N ALA A 317 14.28 -12.74 -4.47
CA ALA A 317 14.62 -12.79 -3.05
C ALA A 317 14.64 -14.26 -2.58
N LEU A 318 15.70 -14.64 -1.85
CA LEU A 318 15.83 -15.95 -1.21
C LEU A 318 14.69 -16.26 -0.20
N HIS A 319 13.82 -15.28 0.11
CA HIS A 319 12.81 -15.36 1.17
C HIS A 319 11.41 -14.99 0.64
N GLN A 320 10.48 -15.95 0.66
CA GLN A 320 9.09 -15.77 0.17
C GLN A 320 8.33 -14.64 0.88
N ASN A 321 8.62 -14.39 2.16
CA ASN A 321 7.89 -13.45 3.02
C ASN A 321 8.47 -12.03 2.94
N GLY A 322 9.53 -11.93 2.15
CA GLY A 322 10.33 -10.76 1.92
C GLY A 322 10.27 -10.29 0.48
N GLN A 323 9.40 -10.85 -0.36
CA GLN A 323 9.23 -10.32 -1.71
C GLN A 323 8.68 -8.90 -1.59
N ASP A 324 9.56 -7.91 -1.73
CA ASP A 324 9.12 -6.56 -2.00
C ASP A 324 8.28 -6.64 -3.27
N THR A 325 7.05 -6.15 -3.19
CA THR A 325 6.16 -6.04 -4.34
C THR A 325 6.04 -4.58 -4.78
N ILE A 326 6.82 -3.70 -4.17
CA ILE A 326 6.70 -2.26 -4.30
C ILE A 326 8.04 -1.75 -4.82
N ILE A 327 7.97 -0.95 -5.86
CA ILE A 327 9.12 -0.22 -6.40
C ILE A 327 9.79 0.61 -5.32
N LYS A 328 11.13 0.68 -5.36
CA LYS A 328 11.93 1.50 -4.43
C LYS A 328 12.82 2.43 -5.22
N TYR A 329 12.75 3.73 -4.90
CA TYR A 329 13.77 4.68 -5.30
C TYR A 329 15.07 4.38 -4.55
N ILE A 330 16.17 4.19 -5.28
CA ILE A 330 17.53 4.01 -4.78
C ILE A 330 18.35 5.18 -5.30
N ASP A 331 19.19 5.75 -4.44
CA ASP A 331 19.95 6.95 -4.73
C ASP A 331 21.32 6.85 -4.08
N PHE A 332 22.34 6.67 -4.90
CA PHE A 332 23.74 6.62 -4.49
C PHE A 332 24.45 7.97 -4.66
N THR A 333 23.78 8.99 -5.21
CA THR A 333 24.38 10.33 -5.39
C THR A 333 24.74 10.99 -4.05
N CYS A 334 24.14 10.52 -2.96
CA CYS A 334 24.46 10.87 -1.59
C CYS A 334 25.88 10.46 -1.14
N ILE A 335 26.58 9.58 -1.87
CA ILE A 335 27.98 9.25 -1.62
C ILE A 335 28.85 10.21 -2.44
N ASN A 336 29.65 11.02 -1.77
CA ASN A 336 30.41 12.09 -2.41
C ASN A 336 31.49 11.56 -3.37
N ASN A 337 32.23 10.54 -2.93
CA ASN A 337 33.29 9.94 -3.74
C ASN A 337 32.73 8.99 -4.81
N LYS A 338 33.02 9.26 -6.09
CA LYS A 338 32.51 8.47 -7.23
C LYS A 338 32.97 7.01 -7.24
N HIS A 339 34.21 6.74 -6.85
CA HIS A 339 34.75 5.39 -6.80
C HIS A 339 34.06 4.57 -5.70
N ILE A 340 33.96 5.12 -4.49
CA ILE A 340 33.22 4.50 -3.38
C ILE A 340 31.76 4.30 -3.73
N ARG A 341 31.14 5.26 -4.43
CA ARG A 341 29.76 5.15 -4.91
C ARG A 341 29.55 3.92 -5.79
N GLN A 342 30.46 3.67 -6.74
CA GLN A 342 30.38 2.52 -7.63
C GLN A 342 30.52 1.20 -6.86
N ILE A 343 31.47 1.12 -5.92
CA ILE A 343 31.66 -0.05 -5.04
C ILE A 343 30.39 -0.34 -4.24
N VAL A 344 29.81 0.67 -3.61
CA VAL A 344 28.59 0.50 -2.81
C VAL A 344 27.39 0.14 -3.68
N LYS A 345 27.30 0.67 -4.91
CA LYS A 345 26.27 0.29 -5.88
C LYS A 345 26.39 -1.18 -6.28
N GLU A 346 27.60 -1.68 -6.53
CA GLU A 346 27.87 -3.10 -6.81
C GLU A 346 27.55 -3.99 -5.61
N MET A 347 28.02 -3.62 -4.41
CA MET A 347 27.68 -4.32 -3.17
C MET A 347 26.17 -4.40 -2.98
N PHE A 348 25.46 -3.28 -3.14
CA PHE A 348 24.01 -3.25 -3.02
C PHE A 348 23.33 -4.13 -4.06
N TRP A 349 23.81 -4.13 -5.30
CA TRP A 349 23.18 -4.88 -6.39
C TRP A 349 23.32 -6.39 -6.18
N PHE A 350 24.49 -6.86 -5.78
CA PHE A 350 24.78 -8.30 -5.64
C PHE A 350 24.50 -8.87 -4.25
N ASP A 351 24.24 -8.04 -3.24
CA ASP A 351 23.82 -8.51 -1.93
C ASP A 351 22.50 -9.29 -2.03
N THR A 352 22.43 -10.53 -1.56
CA THR A 352 21.19 -11.32 -1.49
C THR A 352 20.72 -11.59 -0.07
N SER A 353 21.43 -11.07 0.93
CA SER A 353 21.17 -11.34 2.35
C SER A 353 19.81 -10.81 2.80
N HIS A 354 19.32 -9.76 2.14
CA HIS A 354 18.12 -9.04 2.52
C HIS A 354 17.27 -8.64 1.31
N VAL A 355 15.99 -8.42 1.59
CA VAL A 355 15.01 -7.85 0.67
C VAL A 355 15.36 -6.40 0.38
N ILE A 356 15.02 -5.90 -0.81
CA ILE A 356 15.43 -4.57 -1.30
C ILE A 356 15.09 -3.44 -0.32
N THR A 357 13.92 -3.46 0.33
CA THR A 357 13.52 -2.44 1.33
C THR A 357 14.44 -2.45 2.54
N ALA A 358 14.75 -3.64 3.07
CA ALA A 358 15.64 -3.78 4.23
C ALA A 358 17.07 -3.43 3.82
N ARG A 359 17.52 -3.88 2.64
CA ARG A 359 18.81 -3.53 2.06
C ARG A 359 18.96 -2.03 1.92
N LYS A 360 18.01 -1.34 1.29
CA LYS A 360 18.00 0.12 1.16
C LYS A 360 18.18 0.82 2.50
N LYS A 361 17.40 0.41 3.51
CA LYS A 361 17.49 0.99 4.86
C LYS A 361 18.83 0.70 5.53
N THR A 362 19.40 -0.47 5.30
CA THR A 362 20.66 -0.87 5.92
C THR A 362 21.83 -0.13 5.27
N TYR A 363 21.83 -0.01 3.94
CA TYR A 363 22.84 0.72 3.17
C TYR A 363 22.78 2.24 3.39
N SER A 364 21.62 2.82 3.72
CA SER A 364 21.59 4.25 4.08
C SER A 364 22.41 4.58 5.34
N PHE A 365 22.59 3.62 6.27
CA PHE A 365 23.48 3.82 7.43
C PHE A 365 24.97 3.79 7.04
N LEU A 366 25.30 3.11 5.94
CA LEU A 366 26.65 3.04 5.40
C LEU A 366 27.02 4.37 4.72
N THR A 367 26.10 4.96 3.95
CA THR A 367 26.33 6.22 3.23
C THR A 367 26.93 7.33 4.10
N ASP A 368 26.29 7.67 5.24
CA ASP A 368 26.78 8.78 6.09
C ASP A 368 28.19 8.48 6.60
N ILE A 369 28.40 7.25 7.08
CA ILE A 369 29.70 6.83 7.60
C ILE A 369 30.77 6.90 6.53
N LEU A 370 30.48 6.48 5.29
CA LEU A 370 31.48 6.50 4.23
C LEU A 370 31.86 7.92 3.83
N ASN A 371 30.93 8.87 3.86
CA ASN A 371 31.26 10.27 3.59
C ASN A 371 32.17 10.85 4.67
N ASP A 372 31.93 10.55 5.95
CA ASP A 372 32.80 10.97 7.06
C ASP A 372 34.16 10.26 7.00
N PHE A 373 34.15 8.95 6.73
CA PHE A 373 35.34 8.09 6.69
C PHE A 373 36.31 8.50 5.56
N PHE A 374 35.78 9.09 4.51
CA PHE A 374 36.50 9.39 3.28
C PHE A 374 36.45 10.89 2.93
N ASP A 375 36.29 11.78 3.92
CA ASP A 375 36.17 13.24 3.74
C ASP A 375 37.46 13.95 3.27
N GLY A 376 38.51 13.21 2.94
CA GLY A 376 39.81 13.71 2.51
C GLY A 376 40.85 13.85 3.63
N GLN A 377 40.46 13.75 4.91
CA GLN A 377 41.41 13.85 6.04
C GLN A 377 42.41 12.67 6.12
N TYR A 378 42.09 11.51 5.54
CA TYR A 378 42.91 10.29 5.63
C TYR A 378 43.61 9.88 4.32
N GLY A 379 43.77 10.83 3.40
CA GLY A 379 44.44 10.65 2.12
C GLY A 379 43.53 10.85 0.91
N GLU A 380 44.13 11.21 -0.23
CA GLU A 380 43.40 11.36 -1.49
C GLU A 380 42.93 10.00 -2.00
N ILE A 381 41.62 9.76 -1.95
CA ILE A 381 41.00 8.66 -2.68
C ILE A 381 40.96 9.08 -4.15
N SER A 382 41.92 8.60 -4.92
CA SER A 382 41.88 8.71 -6.38
C SER A 382 40.84 7.75 -6.96
N GLU A 383 40.55 7.86 -8.26
CA GLU A 383 39.56 7.04 -8.94
C GLU A 383 39.80 5.51 -8.85
N ASN A 384 40.98 5.06 -8.38
CA ASN A 384 41.34 3.64 -8.29
C ASN A 384 42.10 3.24 -6.99
N HIS A 385 42.20 4.10 -5.98
CA HIS A 385 42.97 3.77 -4.77
C HIS A 385 42.22 4.16 -3.49
N ILE A 386 42.07 3.18 -2.61
CA ILE A 386 41.58 3.36 -1.25
C ILE A 386 42.79 3.17 -0.31
N PRO A 387 43.10 4.14 0.57
CA PRO A 387 44.23 4.02 1.48
C PRO A 387 44.01 2.88 2.51
N PRO A 388 45.10 2.32 3.07
CA PRO A 388 44.99 1.34 4.14
C PRO A 388 44.16 1.85 5.33
N VAL A 389 43.33 0.97 5.89
CA VAL A 389 42.45 1.31 7.02
C VAL A 389 43.13 0.97 8.34
N THR A 390 43.37 2.00 9.16
CA THR A 390 44.08 1.88 10.44
C THR A 390 43.13 1.80 11.63
N LEU A 391 43.61 1.30 12.79
CA LEU A 391 42.87 1.32 14.04
C LEU A 391 42.44 2.74 14.47
N ALA A 392 43.30 3.74 14.26
CA ALA A 392 43.04 5.13 14.64
C ALA A 392 41.80 5.69 13.94
N MET A 393 41.65 5.42 12.63
CA MET A 393 40.49 5.82 11.83
C MET A 393 39.19 5.23 12.40
N ILE A 394 39.21 3.96 12.81
CA ILE A 394 38.02 3.31 13.38
C ILE A 394 37.67 3.87 14.77
N ILE A 395 38.68 4.20 15.59
CA ILE A 395 38.44 4.83 16.90
C ILE A 395 37.76 6.19 16.72
N GLU A 396 38.25 7.00 15.79
CA GLU A 396 37.67 8.31 15.51
C GLU A 396 36.22 8.20 15.01
N ILE A 397 35.96 7.31 14.06
CA ILE A 397 34.61 7.07 13.54
C ILE A 397 33.67 6.56 14.65
N LYS A 398 34.09 5.59 15.46
CA LYS A 398 33.28 5.15 16.62
C LYS A 398 32.97 6.30 17.58
N SER A 399 33.86 7.27 17.72
CA SER A 399 33.68 8.44 18.58
C SER A 399 32.65 9.41 18.01
N ASN A 400 32.67 9.66 16.69
CA ASN A 400 31.69 10.52 16.01
C ASN A 400 30.24 10.04 16.18
N TYR A 401 30.04 8.72 16.32
CA TYR A 401 28.72 8.11 16.49
C TYR A 401 28.40 7.67 17.93
N ALA A 402 29.24 8.02 18.91
CA ALA A 402 29.08 7.56 20.30
C ALA A 402 27.75 7.99 20.94
N ASN A 403 27.16 9.11 20.52
CA ASN A 403 25.91 9.63 21.07
C ASN A 403 24.64 9.06 20.42
N GLU A 404 24.75 8.23 19.38
CA GLU A 404 23.57 7.61 18.76
C GLU A 404 22.90 6.57 19.68
N SER A 405 21.65 6.19 19.37
CA SER A 405 21.01 5.06 20.03
C SER A 405 21.73 3.75 19.75
N GLU A 406 21.71 2.82 20.71
CA GLU A 406 22.43 1.53 20.62
C GLU A 406 22.14 0.77 19.33
N ALA A 407 20.86 0.65 18.94
CA ALA A 407 20.49 -0.08 17.73
C ALA A 407 21.03 0.56 16.43
N ARG A 408 21.08 1.90 16.35
CA ARG A 408 21.65 2.60 15.19
C ARG A 408 23.16 2.43 15.16
N TYR A 409 23.81 2.61 16.30
CA TYR A 409 25.25 2.39 16.46
C TYR A 409 25.66 0.97 16.06
N GLU A 410 25.00 -0.07 16.58
CA GLU A 410 25.27 -1.47 16.22
C GLU A 410 25.12 -1.71 14.72
N THR A 411 24.05 -1.19 14.10
CA THR A 411 23.78 -1.36 12.67
C THR A 411 24.85 -0.68 11.81
N ARG A 412 25.25 0.54 12.19
CA ARG A 412 26.32 1.31 11.53
C ARG A 412 27.66 0.58 11.59
N MET A 413 28.06 0.12 12.77
CA MET A 413 29.33 -0.61 12.96
C MET A 413 29.34 -1.94 12.21
N PHE A 414 28.21 -2.65 12.21
CA PHE A 414 28.04 -3.87 11.42
C PHE A 414 28.24 -3.59 9.92
N MET A 415 27.62 -2.53 9.39
CA MET A 415 27.71 -2.17 7.98
C MET A 415 29.10 -1.67 7.58
N LEU A 416 29.77 -0.91 8.44
CA LEU A 416 31.16 -0.52 8.21
C LEU A 416 32.05 -1.77 8.16
N ASN A 417 31.93 -2.71 9.11
CA ASN A 417 32.68 -3.96 9.06
C ASN A 417 32.35 -4.80 7.81
N TYR A 418 31.10 -4.77 7.34
CA TYR A 418 30.72 -5.45 6.10
C TYR A 418 31.39 -4.82 4.88
N PHE A 419 31.38 -3.49 4.77
CA PHE A 419 32.07 -2.75 3.71
C PHE A 419 33.58 -2.95 3.71
N LEU A 420 34.22 -2.83 4.87
CA LEU A 420 35.67 -3.05 5.03
C LEU A 420 36.07 -4.46 4.57
N ARG A 421 35.32 -5.49 4.95
CA ARG A 421 35.59 -6.86 4.49
C ARG A 421 35.38 -7.05 3.00
N TYR A 422 34.46 -6.30 2.39
CA TYR A 422 34.25 -6.34 0.95
C TYR A 422 35.46 -5.76 0.21
N ILE A 423 35.93 -4.56 0.59
CA ILE A 423 37.09 -3.93 -0.07
C ILE A 423 38.41 -4.66 0.23
N GLU A 424 38.56 -5.29 1.39
CA GLU A 424 39.70 -6.16 1.71
C GLU A 424 39.76 -7.35 0.75
N ARG A 425 38.61 -7.98 0.47
CA ARG A 425 38.53 -9.21 -0.33
C ARG A 425 38.52 -8.97 -1.84
N GLU A 426 37.73 -8.00 -2.31
CA GLU A 426 37.52 -7.79 -3.75
C GLU A 426 38.53 -6.80 -4.35
N LEU A 427 39.04 -5.86 -3.54
CA LEU A 427 39.93 -4.79 -3.99
C LEU A 427 41.34 -4.88 -3.38
N ASN A 428 41.61 -5.87 -2.53
CA ASN A 428 42.89 -6.07 -1.84
C ASN A 428 43.34 -4.84 -1.02
N VAL A 429 42.40 -4.10 -0.43
CA VAL A 429 42.72 -2.98 0.48
C VAL A 429 43.26 -3.54 1.80
N GLU A 430 44.38 -3.02 2.28
CA GLU A 430 44.94 -3.42 3.58
C GLU A 430 44.11 -2.86 4.74
N ILE A 431 43.71 -3.74 5.66
CA ILE A 431 42.91 -3.36 6.84
C ILE A 431 43.56 -3.94 8.10
N ASP A 432 43.79 -3.06 9.09
CA ASP A 432 44.29 -3.46 10.39
C ASP A 432 43.31 -4.44 11.08
N LYS A 433 43.81 -5.62 11.45
CA LYS A 433 43.04 -6.67 12.13
C LYS A 433 42.45 -6.20 13.46
N ALA A 434 43.15 -5.33 14.19
CA ALA A 434 42.65 -4.74 15.43
C ALA A 434 41.45 -3.83 15.16
N ALA A 435 41.46 -3.13 14.03
CA ALA A 435 40.36 -2.27 13.59
C ALA A 435 39.08 -3.10 13.34
N LEU A 436 39.19 -4.23 12.64
CA LEU A 436 38.07 -5.17 12.43
C LEU A 436 37.57 -5.80 13.73
N ALA A 437 38.46 -6.09 14.68
CA ALA A 437 38.09 -6.63 15.99
C ALA A 437 37.28 -5.61 16.82
N LEU A 438 37.70 -4.35 16.80
CA LEU A 438 37.04 -3.26 17.53
C LEU A 438 35.60 -2.99 17.04
N LEU A 439 35.31 -3.21 15.76
CA LEU A 439 33.97 -3.09 15.21
C LEU A 439 33.00 -4.18 15.70
N LYS A 440 33.52 -5.33 16.16
CA LYS A 440 32.70 -6.45 16.66
C LYS A 440 32.39 -6.36 18.16
N MET A 441 33.09 -5.52 18.91
CA MET A 441 32.89 -5.38 20.36
C MET A 441 31.63 -4.57 20.66
N ASN A 442 30.66 -5.20 21.32
CA ASN A 442 29.45 -4.56 21.84
C ASN A 442 29.69 -4.07 23.27
N THR A 443 29.60 -2.76 23.50
CA THR A 443 29.85 -2.12 24.80
C THR A 443 28.59 -1.70 25.54
N ARG A 444 27.39 -2.00 25.01
CA ARG A 444 26.11 -1.52 25.54
C ARG A 444 25.23 -2.67 26.04
N THR A 445 24.56 -2.44 27.18
CA THR A 445 23.65 -3.41 27.84
C THR A 445 22.22 -3.23 27.35
N LYS A 446 21.61 -4.31 26.83
CA LYS A 446 20.23 -4.31 26.34
C LYS A 446 19.20 -4.40 27.47
N ASN A 447 18.23 -3.49 27.50
CA ASN A 447 17.01 -3.67 28.29
C ASN A 447 16.15 -4.78 27.66
N ALA A 448 16.02 -5.92 28.35
CA ALA A 448 15.37 -7.12 27.81
C ALA A 448 13.83 -7.11 27.89
N TYR A 449 13.24 -6.33 28.80
CA TYR A 449 11.80 -6.34 29.02
C TYR A 449 11.04 -5.54 27.96
N LYS A 450 9.89 -6.06 27.51
CA LYS A 450 9.06 -5.42 26.49
C LYS A 450 7.69 -5.10 27.06
N GLU A 451 7.31 -3.84 26.98
CA GLU A 451 5.99 -3.35 27.44
C GLU A 451 4.82 -4.02 26.70
N SER A 452 3.70 -4.13 27.41
CA SER A 452 2.44 -4.74 26.96
C SER A 452 1.23 -3.87 27.32
N TYR A 453 0.14 -4.09 26.59
CA TYR A 453 -1.20 -3.58 26.91
C TYR A 453 -1.90 -4.43 27.97
N THR A 454 -2.70 -3.77 28.80
CA THR A 454 -3.67 -4.40 29.70
C THR A 454 -4.87 -4.96 28.94
N ARG A 455 -5.66 -5.84 29.57
CA ARG A 455 -6.88 -6.40 28.95
C ARG A 455 -7.93 -5.33 28.63
N LYS A 456 -8.06 -4.31 29.48
CA LYS A 456 -8.96 -3.17 29.26
C LYS A 456 -8.53 -2.35 28.05
N GLU A 457 -7.25 -1.98 27.97
CA GLU A 457 -6.72 -1.24 26.81
C GLU A 457 -6.92 -2.02 25.50
N LEU A 458 -6.74 -3.35 25.50
CA LEU A 458 -6.99 -4.17 24.31
C LEU A 458 -8.47 -4.16 23.89
N GLN A 459 -9.39 -4.17 24.85
CA GLN A 459 -10.82 -4.08 24.57
C GLN A 459 -11.19 -2.69 24.01
N ASP A 460 -10.69 -1.63 24.63
CA ASP A 460 -10.88 -0.25 24.17
C ASP A 460 -10.37 -0.06 22.72
N ILE A 461 -9.25 -0.70 22.36
CA ILE A 461 -8.75 -0.72 20.98
C ILE A 461 -9.77 -1.39 20.04
N ILE A 462 -10.28 -2.57 20.38
CA ILE A 462 -11.25 -3.29 19.51
C ILE A 462 -12.51 -2.45 19.30
N ASP A 463 -13.03 -1.86 20.36
CA ASP A 463 -14.26 -1.06 20.33
C ASP A 463 -14.06 0.21 19.50
N ALA A 464 -12.91 0.87 19.61
CA ALA A 464 -12.56 2.03 18.79
C ALA A 464 -12.47 1.69 17.29
N PHE A 465 -11.83 0.57 16.92
CA PHE A 465 -11.78 0.14 15.51
C PHE A 465 -13.18 -0.21 14.96
N LYS A 466 -14.06 -0.76 15.81
CA LYS A 466 -15.43 -1.09 15.43
C LYS A 466 -16.24 0.17 15.18
N GLU A 467 -16.20 1.13 16.11
CA GLU A 467 -16.91 2.40 15.97
C GLU A 467 -16.47 3.17 14.72
N GLU A 468 -15.18 3.22 14.44
CA GLU A 468 -14.66 3.84 13.22
C GLU A 468 -15.16 3.15 11.94
N SER A 469 -15.26 1.81 11.95
CA SER A 469 -15.82 1.04 10.85
C SER A 469 -17.31 1.34 10.64
N ASP A 470 -18.08 1.41 11.73
CA ASP A 470 -19.52 1.67 11.68
C ASP A 470 -19.83 3.09 11.19
N ASN A 471 -18.95 4.06 11.51
CA ASN A 471 -19.06 5.46 11.08
C ASN A 471 -18.34 5.78 9.76
N ALA A 472 -17.76 4.79 9.09
CA ALA A 472 -17.02 5.01 7.85
C ALA A 472 -17.96 5.43 6.70
N SER A 473 -17.49 6.34 5.85
CA SER A 473 -18.17 6.69 4.61
C SER A 473 -18.26 5.48 3.67
N GLU A 474 -19.29 5.44 2.81
CA GLU A 474 -19.56 4.30 1.93
C GLU A 474 -18.35 3.90 1.07
N ASP A 475 -17.52 4.87 0.66
CA ASP A 475 -16.29 4.64 -0.11
C ASP A 475 -15.13 4.01 0.69
N LYS A 476 -15.18 4.07 2.03
CA LYS A 476 -14.14 3.54 2.94
C LYS A 476 -14.61 2.39 3.82
N LYS A 477 -15.92 2.09 3.80
CA LYS A 477 -16.57 1.11 4.67
C LYS A 477 -15.88 -0.24 4.65
N THR A 478 -15.57 -0.79 3.47
CA THR A 478 -14.85 -2.06 3.37
C THR A 478 -13.43 -1.99 3.94
N GLU A 479 -12.69 -0.91 3.68
CA GLU A 479 -11.32 -0.75 4.18
C GLU A 479 -11.28 -0.74 5.72
N TYR A 480 -12.17 0.04 6.35
CA TYR A 480 -12.20 0.20 7.80
C TYR A 480 -12.75 -1.06 8.49
N TYR A 481 -13.72 -1.73 7.88
CA TYR A 481 -14.20 -3.02 8.36
C TYR A 481 -13.10 -4.08 8.35
N LEU A 482 -12.25 -4.08 7.32
CA LEU A 482 -11.09 -4.96 7.27
C LEU A 482 -10.04 -4.62 8.33
N TYR A 483 -9.86 -3.34 8.69
CA TYR A 483 -9.01 -2.94 9.82
C TYR A 483 -9.50 -3.52 11.14
N TYR A 484 -10.81 -3.41 11.41
CA TYR A 484 -11.44 -4.01 12.58
C TYR A 484 -11.21 -5.53 12.64
N ILE A 485 -11.45 -6.25 11.53
CA ILE A 485 -11.25 -7.70 11.48
C ILE A 485 -9.78 -8.08 11.70
N LEU A 486 -8.85 -7.38 11.04
CA LEU A 486 -7.41 -7.61 11.14
C LEU A 486 -6.91 -7.43 12.58
N MET A 487 -7.39 -6.41 13.29
CA MET A 487 -7.01 -6.17 14.69
C MET A 487 -7.53 -7.25 15.62
N ASN A 488 -8.76 -7.73 15.41
CA ASN A 488 -9.31 -8.85 16.17
C ASN A 488 -8.49 -10.13 16.00
N ILE A 489 -8.08 -10.45 14.77
CA ILE A 489 -7.19 -11.60 14.50
C ILE A 489 -5.84 -11.38 15.18
N PHE A 490 -5.29 -10.16 15.17
CA PHE A 490 -3.98 -9.89 15.74
C PHE A 490 -3.92 -9.99 17.27
N ILE A 491 -4.95 -9.52 17.97
CA ILE A 491 -5.00 -9.53 19.43
C ILE A 491 -5.07 -10.97 19.99
N ILE A 492 -5.77 -11.87 19.31
CA ILE A 492 -6.05 -13.23 19.83
C ILE A 492 -5.07 -14.30 19.33
N ASN A 493 -4.01 -13.94 18.61
CA ASN A 493 -3.05 -14.88 18.02
C ASN A 493 -1.59 -14.48 18.27
N SER A 494 -0.68 -15.45 18.28
CA SER A 494 0.77 -15.23 18.43
C SER A 494 1.47 -14.68 17.18
N MET A 495 0.73 -14.62 16.07
CA MET A 495 1.19 -14.19 14.75
C MET A 495 1.74 -12.77 14.77
N ARG A 496 2.70 -12.47 13.89
CA ARG A 496 3.12 -11.09 13.65
C ARG A 496 2.09 -10.40 12.77
N ILE A 497 1.88 -9.09 12.98
CA ILE A 497 1.01 -8.28 12.13
C ILE A 497 1.31 -8.42 10.63
N SER A 498 2.59 -8.53 10.26
CA SER A 498 3.02 -8.74 8.87
C SER A 498 2.62 -10.10 8.31
N SER A 499 2.50 -11.13 9.15
CA SER A 499 2.03 -12.46 8.73
C SER A 499 0.52 -12.42 8.50
N ILE A 500 -0.24 -11.71 9.36
CA ILE A 500 -1.70 -11.56 9.26
C ILE A 500 -2.08 -10.78 8.01
N ILE A 501 -1.45 -9.62 7.79
CA ILE A 501 -1.71 -8.77 6.61
C ILE A 501 -1.47 -9.52 5.29
N ASN A 502 -0.52 -10.46 5.28
CA ASN A 502 -0.16 -11.24 4.10
C ASN A 502 -0.89 -12.60 4.02
N LEU A 503 -1.92 -12.85 4.84
CA LEU A 503 -2.72 -14.06 4.74
C LEU A 503 -3.36 -14.16 3.35
N LYS A 504 -3.23 -15.33 2.73
CA LYS A 504 -3.90 -15.67 1.49
C LYS A 504 -5.23 -16.38 1.76
N VAL A 505 -6.11 -16.38 0.77
CA VAL A 505 -7.42 -17.05 0.86
C VAL A 505 -7.27 -18.56 1.08
N ASP A 506 -6.25 -19.19 0.49
CA ASP A 506 -5.96 -20.63 0.58
C ASP A 506 -5.11 -21.03 1.81
N SER A 507 -4.80 -20.06 2.68
CA SER A 507 -4.00 -20.28 3.90
C SER A 507 -4.76 -21.04 4.99
N LEU A 508 -6.10 -21.07 4.94
CA LEU A 508 -6.92 -21.81 5.89
C LEU A 508 -6.86 -23.31 5.59
N LYS A 509 -6.43 -24.10 6.56
CA LYS A 509 -6.40 -25.56 6.53
C LYS A 509 -7.31 -26.13 7.61
N MET A 510 -8.05 -27.17 7.25
CA MET A 510 -8.78 -27.99 8.21
C MET A 510 -7.83 -29.12 8.65
N LEU A 511 -7.57 -29.24 9.94
CA LEU A 511 -6.66 -30.24 10.51
C LEU A 511 -7.39 -31.50 10.97
N LEU A 512 -8.59 -31.33 11.52
CA LEU A 512 -9.48 -32.40 11.93
C LEU A 512 -10.88 -32.09 11.45
N ASP A 513 -11.46 -33.05 10.72
CA ASP A 513 -12.86 -33.03 10.35
C ASP A 513 -13.63 -33.94 11.30
N SER A 514 -14.61 -33.38 11.98
CA SER A 514 -15.49 -34.07 12.93
C SER A 514 -16.91 -33.69 12.59
N ASP A 515 -17.82 -34.67 12.63
CA ASP A 515 -19.25 -34.45 12.38
C ASP A 515 -19.90 -33.49 13.39
N ASN A 516 -19.25 -33.27 14.54
CA ASN A 516 -19.64 -32.26 15.53
C ASN A 516 -18.87 -30.95 15.30
N GLU A 517 -19.56 -29.80 15.28
CA GLU A 517 -18.93 -28.48 15.12
C GLU A 517 -17.85 -28.16 16.16
N GLN A 518 -17.93 -28.77 17.35
CA GLN A 518 -16.97 -28.59 18.44
C GLN A 518 -15.65 -29.34 18.24
N GLY A 519 -15.59 -30.32 17.34
CA GLY A 519 -14.39 -31.11 17.04
C GLY A 519 -13.63 -30.68 15.78
N LYS A 520 -14.10 -29.66 15.05
CA LYS A 520 -13.43 -29.15 13.85
C LYS A 520 -12.26 -28.25 14.23
N GLU A 521 -11.05 -28.68 13.89
CA GLU A 521 -9.84 -27.89 14.11
C GLU A 521 -9.34 -27.23 12.84
N TYR A 522 -9.00 -25.95 12.94
CA TYR A 522 -8.50 -25.15 11.83
C TYR A 522 -7.10 -24.63 12.14
N ALA A 523 -6.31 -24.45 11.10
CA ALA A 523 -5.01 -23.81 11.17
C ALA A 523 -4.80 -22.85 10.00
N LEU A 524 -3.93 -21.87 10.21
CA LEU A 524 -3.45 -20.98 9.17
C LEU A 524 -2.02 -21.35 8.80
N GLN A 525 -1.79 -21.52 7.50
CA GLN A 525 -0.47 -21.64 6.92
C GLN A 525 0.11 -20.23 6.76
N VAL A 526 1.09 -19.89 7.58
CA VAL A 526 1.65 -18.54 7.64
C VAL A 526 3.14 -18.50 7.38
N SER A 527 3.55 -17.32 7.00
CA SER A 527 4.87 -17.04 6.48
C SER A 527 5.81 -16.61 7.64
N THR A 528 6.94 -17.31 7.84
CA THR A 528 7.89 -17.13 8.97
C THR A 528 9.00 -16.08 8.74
N LYS A 529 9.53 -15.48 9.82
CA LYS A 529 10.55 -14.39 9.73
C LYS A 529 11.93 -14.87 9.21
N THR A 530 12.25 -16.15 9.38
CA THR A 530 13.58 -16.70 9.06
C THR A 530 13.65 -17.19 7.62
N SER A 531 14.72 -16.75 6.96
CA SER A 531 15.24 -17.20 5.69
C SER A 531 15.19 -18.73 5.52
N GLY A 532 14.34 -19.22 4.62
CA GLY A 532 14.25 -20.64 4.26
C GLY A 532 12.83 -21.18 4.28
N THR A 533 12.05 -20.83 3.24
CA THR A 533 11.02 -21.64 2.55
C THR A 533 9.96 -22.46 3.32
N LYS A 534 9.90 -22.45 4.66
CA LYS A 534 8.90 -23.22 5.42
C LYS A 534 7.84 -22.29 5.99
N GLU A 535 6.69 -22.30 5.33
CA GLU A 535 5.45 -21.85 5.92
C GLU A 535 5.19 -22.66 7.20
N LYS A 536 4.82 -21.97 8.28
CA LYS A 536 4.48 -22.58 9.56
C LYS A 536 2.96 -22.69 9.64
N VAL A 537 2.48 -23.87 9.99
CA VAL A 537 1.07 -24.09 10.32
C VAL A 537 0.85 -23.66 11.77
N ILE A 538 -0.11 -22.76 11.99
CA ILE A 538 -0.50 -22.26 13.32
C ILE A 538 -1.96 -22.62 13.55
N ASN A 539 -2.23 -23.40 14.60
CA ASN A 539 -3.60 -23.72 15.01
C ASN A 539 -4.31 -22.43 15.43
N ILE A 540 -5.57 -22.30 15.00
CA ILE A 540 -6.36 -21.10 15.26
C ILE A 540 -7.62 -21.42 16.04
N SER A 541 -8.08 -20.46 16.84
CA SER A 541 -9.35 -20.57 17.56
C SER A 541 -10.56 -20.44 16.62
N PRO A 542 -11.74 -20.96 17.00
CA PRO A 542 -12.98 -20.75 16.26
C PRO A 542 -13.30 -19.26 16.04
N LYS A 543 -12.95 -18.39 17.00
CA LYS A 543 -13.07 -16.93 16.85
C LYS A 543 -12.22 -16.39 15.71
N THR A 544 -10.97 -16.85 15.59
CA THR A 544 -10.07 -16.45 14.49
C THR A 544 -10.63 -16.89 13.15
N LYS A 545 -11.15 -18.12 13.06
CA LYS A 545 -11.79 -18.64 11.84
C LYS A 545 -13.00 -17.77 11.44
N LYS A 546 -13.86 -17.41 12.40
CA LYS A 546 -14.99 -16.51 12.16
C LYS A 546 -14.54 -15.18 11.55
N PHE A 547 -13.48 -14.56 12.08
CA PHE A 547 -12.94 -13.33 11.52
C PHE A 547 -12.31 -13.52 10.14
N PHE A 548 -11.66 -14.65 9.89
CA PHE A 548 -11.16 -15.00 8.56
C PHE A 548 -12.31 -15.07 7.54
N ASP A 549 -13.38 -15.78 7.87
CA ASP A 549 -14.57 -15.92 7.02
C ASP A 549 -15.26 -14.57 6.77
N MET A 550 -15.33 -13.70 7.79
CA MET A 550 -15.84 -12.33 7.65
C MET A 550 -15.00 -11.50 6.67
N ALA A 551 -13.67 -11.58 6.76
CA ALA A 551 -12.79 -10.88 5.81
C ALA A 551 -12.95 -11.43 4.40
N LEU A 552 -13.10 -12.74 4.27
CA LEU A 552 -13.32 -13.41 2.99
C LEU A 552 -14.61 -12.92 2.33
N GLU A 553 -15.74 -12.88 3.04
CA GLU A 553 -16.99 -12.40 2.45
C GLU A 553 -16.90 -10.90 2.09
N ALA A 554 -16.32 -10.07 2.95
CA ALA A 554 -16.18 -8.62 2.71
C ALA A 554 -15.37 -8.27 1.45
N THR A 555 -14.50 -9.16 0.99
CA THR A 555 -13.57 -8.93 -0.13
C THR A 555 -13.93 -9.72 -1.40
N LYS A 556 -15.04 -10.45 -1.38
CA LYS A 556 -15.49 -11.34 -2.47
C LYS A 556 -15.68 -10.64 -3.80
N GLU A 557 -16.44 -9.54 -3.83
CA GLU A 557 -16.70 -8.78 -5.05
C GLU A 557 -15.44 -8.04 -5.56
N ILE A 558 -14.58 -7.60 -4.65
CA ILE A 558 -13.29 -6.99 -4.98
C ILE A 558 -12.39 -8.02 -5.67
N ARG A 559 -12.31 -9.25 -5.15
CA ARG A 559 -11.52 -10.32 -5.78
C ARG A 559 -12.03 -10.72 -7.15
N LYS A 560 -13.35 -10.77 -7.38
CA LYS A 560 -13.92 -11.09 -8.70
C LYS A 560 -13.48 -10.09 -9.78
N SER A 561 -13.28 -8.83 -9.41
CA SER A 561 -12.84 -7.78 -10.33
C SER A 561 -11.31 -7.63 -10.43
N ALA A 562 -10.53 -8.38 -9.64
CA ALA A 562 -9.07 -8.32 -9.62
C ALA A 562 -8.43 -9.19 -10.71
N LYS A 563 -7.67 -8.56 -11.62
CA LYS A 563 -6.89 -9.25 -12.66
C LYS A 563 -5.47 -9.64 -12.23
N ASN A 564 -5.00 -9.19 -11.07
CA ASN A 564 -3.60 -9.32 -10.66
C ASN A 564 -3.41 -10.29 -9.47
N ALA A 565 -2.15 -10.58 -9.13
CA ALA A 565 -1.77 -11.46 -8.02
C ALA A 565 -2.29 -11.00 -6.63
N ASP A 566 -2.78 -9.77 -6.50
CA ASP A 566 -3.38 -9.29 -5.25
C ASP A 566 -4.68 -10.05 -4.89
N LYS A 567 -5.35 -10.70 -5.87
CA LYS A 567 -6.58 -11.49 -5.63
C LYS A 567 -6.40 -12.67 -4.66
N GLU A 568 -5.18 -13.13 -4.49
CA GLU A 568 -4.86 -14.24 -3.59
C GLU A 568 -4.92 -13.84 -2.11
N TYR A 569 -4.83 -12.54 -1.81
CA TYR A 569 -4.73 -12.03 -0.44
C TYR A 569 -6.11 -11.77 0.19
N LEU A 570 -6.17 -11.96 1.50
CA LEU A 570 -7.40 -11.79 2.29
C LEU A 570 -7.76 -10.31 2.50
N PHE A 571 -6.76 -9.46 2.75
CA PHE A 571 -6.93 -8.05 3.14
C PHE A 571 -6.69 -7.09 1.98
N ILE A 572 -7.66 -7.03 1.05
CA ILE A 572 -7.64 -6.16 -0.13
C ILE A 572 -8.79 -5.16 -0.15
N TYR A 573 -8.56 -3.99 -0.74
CA TYR A 573 -9.56 -2.93 -0.89
C TYR A 573 -9.35 -2.13 -2.19
N LYS A 574 -10.36 -1.37 -2.61
CA LYS A 574 -10.30 -0.52 -3.81
C LYS A 574 -9.86 0.90 -3.42
N GLN A 575 -8.77 1.39 -4.01
CA GLN A 575 -8.29 2.75 -3.78
C GLN A 575 -9.19 3.79 -4.46
N LYS A 576 -9.41 4.91 -3.76
CA LYS A 576 -10.28 6.01 -4.17
C LYS A 576 -9.92 6.64 -5.52
N ASN A 577 -8.62 6.88 -5.77
CA ASN A 577 -8.21 7.72 -6.89
C ASN A 577 -7.98 6.97 -8.20
N PHE A 578 -7.81 5.65 -8.16
CA PHE A 578 -7.23 4.93 -9.30
C PHE A 578 -8.06 3.73 -9.78
N ASN A 579 -9.17 3.39 -9.12
CA ASN A 579 -9.86 2.11 -9.33
C ASN A 579 -8.88 0.91 -9.26
N ILE A 580 -7.88 1.06 -8.38
CA ILE A 580 -6.82 0.08 -8.20
C ILE A 580 -7.12 -0.72 -6.95
N ILE A 581 -7.11 -2.04 -7.09
CA ILE A 581 -7.14 -2.96 -5.95
C ILE A 581 -5.77 -2.96 -5.29
N SER A 582 -5.76 -2.75 -3.98
CA SER A 582 -4.55 -2.66 -3.16
C SER A 582 -4.66 -3.52 -1.92
N ARG A 583 -3.50 -3.91 -1.37
CA ARG A 583 -3.39 -4.61 -0.10
C ARG A 583 -3.26 -3.61 1.04
N ILE A 584 -3.84 -3.94 2.19
CA ILE A 584 -3.56 -3.22 3.42
C ILE A 584 -2.06 -3.34 3.72
N SER A 585 -1.39 -2.23 3.99
CA SER A 585 0.04 -2.23 4.32
C SER A 585 0.27 -1.98 5.80
N LYS A 586 1.37 -2.54 6.34
CA LYS A 586 1.73 -2.36 7.76
C LYS A 586 1.87 -0.88 8.16
N SER A 587 2.40 -0.04 7.27
CA SER A 587 2.60 1.39 7.56
C SER A 587 1.27 2.13 7.65
N VAL A 588 0.33 1.87 6.74
CA VAL A 588 -0.98 2.51 6.73
C VAL A 588 -1.75 2.16 8.00
N ILE A 589 -1.83 0.87 8.34
CA ILE A 589 -2.54 0.44 9.55
C ILE A 589 -1.82 0.89 10.83
N ALA A 590 -0.48 1.01 10.83
CA ALA A 590 0.26 1.54 11.99
C ALA A 590 -0.06 3.02 12.25
N GLN A 591 -0.11 3.84 11.20
CA GLN A 591 -0.50 5.24 11.29
C GLN A 591 -1.95 5.39 11.74
N TYR A 592 -2.84 4.55 11.20
CA TYR A 592 -4.24 4.56 11.58
C TYR A 592 -4.45 4.12 13.03
N PHE A 593 -3.74 3.08 13.48
CA PHE A 593 -3.75 2.64 14.87
C PHE A 593 -3.28 3.72 15.84
N GLN A 594 -2.19 4.43 15.50
CA GLN A 594 -1.72 5.56 16.30
C GLN A 594 -2.81 6.64 16.44
N LYS A 595 -3.47 7.01 15.34
CA LYS A 595 -4.58 7.98 15.35
C LYS A 595 -5.76 7.50 16.19
N ILE A 596 -6.08 6.21 16.17
CA ILE A 596 -7.10 5.64 17.04
C ILE A 596 -6.70 5.79 18.51
N CYS A 597 -5.47 5.43 18.88
CA CYS A 597 -5.00 5.61 20.24
C CYS A 597 -5.09 7.08 20.71
N GLU A 598 -4.67 8.01 19.85
CA GLU A 598 -4.76 9.46 20.13
C GLU A 598 -6.23 9.91 20.28
N LYS A 599 -7.11 9.53 19.36
CA LYS A 599 -8.53 9.92 19.36
C LYS A 599 -9.28 9.40 20.59
N TYR A 600 -9.00 8.16 20.99
CA TYR A 600 -9.70 7.46 22.07
C TYR A 600 -8.97 7.54 23.41
N ASN A 601 -7.89 8.33 23.50
CA ASN A 601 -7.07 8.48 24.71
C ASN A 601 -6.56 7.14 25.28
N ILE A 602 -6.16 6.23 24.38
CA ILE A 602 -5.55 4.94 24.72
C ILE A 602 -4.04 5.13 24.65
N ARG A 603 -3.29 4.60 25.62
CA ARG A 603 -1.82 4.62 25.60
C ARG A 603 -1.31 4.02 24.28
N TYR A 604 -0.41 4.71 23.60
CA TYR A 604 0.13 4.18 22.35
C TYR A 604 1.37 3.30 22.61
N LEU A 605 1.24 2.01 22.34
CA LEU A 605 2.33 1.07 22.13
C LEU A 605 2.24 0.59 20.68
N THR A 606 3.38 0.38 20.02
CA THR A 606 3.38 -0.16 18.65
C THR A 606 2.73 -1.56 18.61
N PHE A 607 2.52 -2.12 17.41
CA PHE A 607 2.04 -3.52 17.28
C PHE A 607 2.86 -4.56 18.06
N SER A 608 4.12 -4.27 18.42
CA SER A 608 4.87 -5.12 19.33
C SER A 608 4.21 -5.23 20.71
N GLY A 609 3.63 -4.15 21.25
CA GLY A 609 2.93 -4.13 22.55
C GLY A 609 1.72 -5.07 22.57
N ILE A 610 0.89 -5.05 21.51
CA ILE A 610 -0.25 -5.98 21.37
C ILE A 610 0.23 -7.43 21.38
N ARG A 611 1.26 -7.74 20.59
CA ARG A 611 1.82 -9.09 20.54
C ARG A 611 2.43 -9.50 21.89
N ASN A 612 3.07 -8.56 22.60
CA ASN A 612 3.62 -8.82 23.93
C ASN A 612 2.51 -9.14 24.94
N SER A 613 1.34 -8.47 24.87
CA SER A 613 0.19 -8.82 25.72
C SER A 613 -0.28 -10.25 25.52
N TYR A 614 -0.30 -10.74 24.28
CA TYR A 614 -0.61 -12.14 23.99
C TYR A 614 0.44 -13.07 24.60
N MET A 615 1.73 -12.76 24.44
CA MET A 615 2.83 -13.57 24.98
C MET A 615 2.83 -13.59 26.51
N GLN A 616 2.48 -12.49 27.15
CA GLN A 616 2.34 -12.39 28.60
C GLN A 616 1.13 -13.22 29.08
N SER A 617 -0.02 -13.11 28.42
CA SER A 617 -1.21 -13.94 28.71
C SER A 617 -0.93 -15.44 28.51
N LEU A 618 -0.13 -15.80 27.50
CA LEU A 618 0.34 -17.17 27.31
C LEU A 618 1.23 -17.62 28.48
N SER A 619 2.15 -16.76 28.93
CA SER A 619 3.00 -17.04 30.08
C SER A 619 2.15 -17.25 31.34
N GLU A 620 1.22 -16.34 31.65
CA GLU A 620 0.26 -16.47 32.75
C GLU A 620 -0.52 -17.80 32.70
N HIS A 621 -0.96 -18.22 31.51
CA HIS A 621 -1.68 -19.48 31.34
C HIS A 621 -0.77 -20.70 31.59
N LEU A 622 0.46 -20.68 31.10
CA LEU A 622 1.45 -21.73 31.35
C LEU A 622 1.83 -21.81 32.84
N TYR A 623 1.81 -20.67 33.54
CA TYR A 623 2.05 -20.60 34.97
C TYR A 623 1.00 -21.34 35.81
N LYS A 624 -0.25 -21.45 35.31
CA LYS A 624 -1.38 -22.14 35.96
C LYS A 624 -1.38 -23.66 35.80
N LYS A 625 -0.54 -24.21 34.91
CA LYS A 625 -0.47 -25.65 34.64
C LYS A 625 0.55 -26.36 35.52
N SER A 626 0.29 -27.64 35.80
CA SER A 626 1.13 -28.50 36.66
C SER A 626 2.58 -28.65 36.15
N GLU A 627 3.49 -29.07 37.02
CA GLU A 627 4.94 -29.16 36.80
C GLU A 627 5.34 -29.98 35.54
N ASN A 628 4.52 -30.97 35.16
CA ASN A 628 4.73 -31.80 33.97
C ASN A 628 4.39 -31.09 32.64
N GLU A 629 3.58 -30.03 32.66
CA GLU A 629 3.18 -29.28 31.46
C GLU A 629 4.05 -28.03 31.22
N LYS A 630 4.62 -27.44 32.29
CA LYS A 630 5.54 -26.28 32.22
C LYS A 630 6.85 -26.59 31.46
N ASN A 631 7.35 -27.81 31.58
CA ASN A 631 8.59 -28.25 30.95
C ASN A 631 8.42 -28.74 29.50
N ASN A 632 7.22 -28.64 28.93
CA ASN A 632 7.02 -28.97 27.53
C ASN A 632 7.51 -27.81 26.64
N ILE A 633 8.83 -27.71 26.47
CA ILE A 633 9.52 -26.74 25.60
C ILE A 633 8.80 -26.66 24.24
N LYS A 634 8.44 -27.80 23.65
CA LYS A 634 7.76 -27.86 22.35
C LYS A 634 6.38 -27.20 22.36
N TYR A 635 5.65 -27.25 23.48
CA TYR A 635 4.35 -26.59 23.63
C TYR A 635 4.49 -25.06 23.63
N ILE A 636 5.48 -24.54 24.36
CA ILE A 636 5.77 -23.09 24.40
C ILE A 636 6.25 -22.60 23.04
N GLU A 637 7.14 -23.36 22.39
CA GLU A 637 7.64 -23.01 21.05
C GLU A 637 6.55 -23.09 19.98
N ALA A 638 5.61 -24.03 20.11
CA ALA A 638 4.45 -24.14 19.24
C ALA A 638 3.55 -22.89 19.35
N LEU A 639 3.16 -22.51 20.57
CA LEU A 639 2.23 -21.42 20.85
C LEU A 639 2.85 -20.03 20.68
N SER A 640 4.04 -19.79 21.23
CA SER A 640 4.73 -18.48 21.15
C SER A 640 5.37 -18.22 19.79
N GLY A 641 5.76 -19.29 19.08
CA GLY A 641 6.57 -19.19 17.87
C GLY A 641 7.99 -18.65 18.09
N HIS A 642 8.49 -18.65 19.32
CA HIS A 642 9.88 -18.37 19.68
C HIS A 642 10.56 -19.64 20.19
N ARG A 643 11.89 -19.66 20.26
CA ARG A 643 12.59 -20.62 21.12
C ARG A 643 12.25 -20.31 22.57
N ALA A 644 12.15 -21.34 23.41
CA ALA A 644 11.70 -21.18 24.80
C ALA A 644 12.60 -20.23 25.61
N ASP A 645 13.92 -20.29 25.44
CA ASP A 645 14.90 -19.39 26.07
C ASP A 645 14.64 -17.91 25.75
N VAL A 646 14.36 -17.60 24.48
CA VAL A 646 14.00 -16.25 24.04
C VAL A 646 12.67 -15.82 24.66
N HIS A 647 11.69 -16.72 24.76
CA HIS A 647 10.41 -16.41 25.39
C HIS A 647 10.59 -16.04 26.86
N TRP A 648 11.27 -16.88 27.62
CA TRP A 648 11.51 -16.64 29.05
C TRP A 648 12.33 -15.37 29.29
N ALA A 649 13.42 -15.16 28.57
CA ALA A 649 14.25 -13.96 28.73
C ALA A 649 13.48 -12.63 28.51
N ASN A 650 12.40 -12.64 27.74
CA ASN A 650 11.64 -11.43 27.39
C ASN A 650 10.30 -11.29 28.14
N TYR A 651 9.70 -12.38 28.64
CA TYR A 651 8.30 -12.40 29.10
C TYR A 651 8.09 -13.05 30.48
N ASP A 652 9.14 -13.49 31.18
CA ASP A 652 9.04 -14.28 32.42
C ASP A 652 8.75 -13.49 33.71
N LYS A 653 8.62 -12.16 33.64
CA LYS A 653 8.22 -11.36 34.80
C LYS A 653 6.71 -11.36 34.96
N VAL A 654 6.15 -12.48 35.44
CA VAL A 654 4.80 -12.48 36.01
C VAL A 654 4.85 -11.73 37.33
N ASP A 655 3.99 -10.73 37.49
CA ASP A 655 3.68 -10.15 38.80
C ASP A 655 2.95 -11.22 39.61
N ILE A 656 3.69 -11.93 40.46
CA ILE A 656 3.18 -13.07 41.24
C ILE A 656 2.07 -12.61 42.19
N ARG A 657 2.13 -11.37 42.67
CA ARG A 657 1.11 -10.79 43.55
C ARG A 657 -0.18 -10.52 42.77
N GLU A 658 -0.09 -9.86 41.63
CA GLU A 658 -1.26 -9.63 40.75
C GLU A 658 -1.88 -10.97 40.29
N PHE A 659 -1.04 -11.95 39.96
CA PHE A 659 -1.47 -13.31 39.63
C PHE A 659 -2.28 -13.95 40.77
N CYS A 660 -1.73 -13.99 41.98
CA CYS A 660 -2.40 -14.57 43.14
C CYS A 660 -3.71 -13.86 43.46
N GLN A 661 -3.72 -12.53 43.42
CA GLN A 661 -4.93 -11.73 43.70
C GLN A 661 -6.05 -12.01 42.70
N THR A 662 -5.71 -12.06 41.41
CA THR A 662 -6.67 -12.32 40.33
C THR A 662 -7.15 -13.76 40.34
N PHE A 663 -6.25 -14.72 40.53
CA PHE A 663 -6.57 -16.14 40.42
C PHE A 663 -7.45 -16.64 41.57
N TYR A 664 -7.15 -16.22 42.80
CA TYR A 664 -7.94 -16.58 43.98
C TYR A 664 -9.01 -15.54 44.32
N ASN A 665 -9.25 -14.55 43.47
CA ASN A 665 -10.22 -13.47 43.67
C ASN A 665 -10.14 -12.87 45.09
N THR A 666 -8.95 -12.46 45.50
CA THR A 666 -8.65 -12.01 46.87
C THR A 666 -7.65 -10.87 46.85
N GLU A 667 -7.95 -9.75 47.50
CA GLU A 667 -7.00 -8.64 47.62
C GLU A 667 -6.04 -8.89 48.79
N ILE A 668 -4.75 -9.08 48.50
CA ILE A 668 -3.74 -9.47 49.51
C ILE A 668 -3.37 -8.30 50.45
N GLY A 669 -3.50 -7.02 50.04
CA GLY A 669 -3.12 -5.85 50.86
C GLY A 669 -1.72 -5.97 51.50
N ASP A 670 -1.40 -5.17 52.51
CA ASP A 670 -0.11 -5.25 53.24
C ASP A 670 -0.22 -6.20 54.44
N VAL A 671 -0.27 -7.51 54.16
CA VAL A 671 -0.29 -8.54 55.18
C VAL A 671 1.13 -8.99 55.49
N GLU A 672 1.55 -8.84 56.74
CA GLU A 672 2.80 -9.40 57.23
C GLU A 672 2.60 -10.87 57.63
N LEU A 673 3.32 -11.78 56.99
CA LEU A 673 3.34 -13.19 57.36
C LEU A 673 4.22 -13.37 58.60
N SER A 674 3.63 -13.90 59.69
CA SER A 674 4.38 -14.24 60.90
C SER A 674 5.34 -15.42 60.70
N GLY A 675 4.94 -16.41 59.90
CA GLY A 675 5.71 -17.62 59.63
C GLY A 675 6.81 -17.43 58.58
N SER A 676 7.63 -18.46 58.37
CA SER A 676 8.78 -18.40 57.46
C SER A 676 8.72 -19.43 56.33
N ILE A 677 9.52 -19.20 55.29
CA ILE A 677 9.60 -20.06 54.10
C ILE A 677 10.96 -20.73 54.06
N GLY A 678 10.97 -22.05 54.23
CA GLY A 678 12.17 -22.87 54.32
C GLY A 678 12.81 -23.19 52.96
N ASN A 679 14.07 -23.65 53.00
CA ASN A 679 14.93 -23.88 51.83
C ASN A 679 15.17 -25.36 51.46
N LYS A 680 14.85 -26.32 52.34
CA LYS A 680 15.18 -27.74 52.16
C LYS A 680 13.95 -28.63 52.28
N GLU A 681 13.89 -29.65 51.42
CA GLU A 681 12.84 -30.69 51.40
C GLU A 681 12.96 -31.75 52.52
N LYS A 682 13.93 -31.65 53.44
CA LYS A 682 14.39 -32.80 54.23
C LYS A 682 14.28 -32.75 55.76
N GLU A 683 13.67 -31.75 56.36
CA GLU A 683 13.48 -31.68 57.82
C GLU A 683 12.09 -31.08 58.06
N ILE A 684 11.08 -31.67 58.70
CA ILE A 684 10.88 -32.85 59.57
C ILE A 684 9.43 -33.32 59.32
N LYS A 685 9.20 -34.60 58.96
CA LYS A 685 7.83 -35.15 58.75
C LYS A 685 7.00 -35.29 60.02
N GLU A 686 7.63 -35.24 61.19
CA GLU A 686 7.01 -35.61 62.47
C GLU A 686 6.18 -34.48 63.12
N ARG A 687 6.16 -33.27 62.54
CA ARG A 687 5.50 -32.08 63.13
C ARG A 687 4.71 -31.26 62.11
N THR A 688 4.01 -31.93 61.19
CA THR A 688 3.14 -31.24 60.23
C THR A 688 1.94 -30.59 60.93
N VAL A 689 1.56 -29.40 60.47
CA VAL A 689 0.44 -28.62 61.00
C VAL A 689 -0.43 -28.12 59.83
N GLU A 690 -1.63 -27.64 60.13
CA GLU A 690 -2.54 -27.03 59.13
C GLU A 690 -2.77 -27.96 57.92
N GLN A 691 -3.14 -29.21 58.22
CA GLN A 691 -3.45 -30.24 57.21
C GLN A 691 -2.29 -30.57 56.25
N GLY A 692 -1.05 -30.34 56.66
CA GLY A 692 0.14 -30.65 55.84
C GLY A 692 0.74 -29.44 55.12
N ALA A 693 0.11 -28.26 55.23
CA ALA A 693 0.58 -27.02 54.59
C ALA A 693 1.90 -26.46 55.16
N GLY A 694 2.43 -27.05 56.23
CA GLY A 694 3.74 -26.73 56.79
C GLY A 694 4.06 -27.56 58.03
N TYR A 695 5.10 -27.15 58.75
CA TYR A 695 5.51 -27.78 60.00
C TYR A 695 5.83 -26.74 61.08
N CYS A 696 5.84 -27.18 62.33
CA CYS A 696 6.26 -26.36 63.46
C CYS A 696 7.76 -26.53 63.75
N ASP A 697 8.48 -25.41 63.80
CA ASP A 697 9.91 -25.35 64.13
C ASP A 697 10.19 -25.31 65.65
N SER A 698 9.16 -25.38 66.50
CA SER A 698 9.35 -25.45 67.95
C SER A 698 9.47 -26.89 68.46
N GLY A 699 10.30 -27.08 69.49
CA GLY A 699 10.42 -28.33 70.26
C GLY A 699 9.11 -28.74 70.94
N GLU A 700 8.39 -27.76 71.47
CA GLU A 700 7.11 -27.88 72.18
C GLU A 700 6.23 -26.67 71.81
N CYS A 701 4.91 -26.82 71.83
CA CYS A 701 3.98 -25.72 71.55
C CYS A 701 3.74 -24.88 72.81
N MET A 702 4.15 -23.62 72.79
CA MET A 702 4.01 -22.67 73.91
C MET A 702 2.88 -21.67 73.71
N VAL A 703 2.03 -21.87 72.69
CA VAL A 703 0.93 -20.95 72.37
C VAL A 703 -0.30 -21.36 73.17
N ALA A 704 -0.68 -20.56 74.16
CA ALA A 704 -1.94 -20.72 74.89
C ALA A 704 -3.09 -20.07 74.10
N GLY A 705 -3.96 -20.87 73.48
CA GLY A 705 -5.19 -20.41 72.80
C GLY A 705 -5.44 -21.00 71.40
N ASN A 706 -6.56 -20.63 70.78
CA ASN A 706 -7.02 -21.11 69.45
C ASN A 706 -6.32 -20.44 68.24
N LEU A 707 -5.09 -19.94 68.40
CA LEU A 707 -4.39 -19.28 67.30
C LEU A 707 -3.99 -20.30 66.23
N ARG A 708 -4.43 -20.11 64.98
CA ARG A 708 -4.03 -20.95 63.84
C ARG A 708 -2.52 -20.90 63.64
N CYS A 709 -1.92 -22.03 63.27
CA CYS A 709 -0.47 -22.13 63.09
C CYS A 709 0.01 -21.21 61.96
N LEU A 710 -0.83 -20.94 60.94
CA LEU A 710 -0.53 -20.00 59.85
C LEU A 710 -0.17 -18.58 60.34
N LEU A 711 -0.60 -18.19 61.53
CA LEU A 711 -0.33 -16.89 62.15
C LEU A 711 0.84 -16.94 63.16
N CYS A 712 1.43 -18.12 63.38
CA CYS A 712 2.50 -18.33 64.35
C CYS A 712 3.88 -18.09 63.75
N LYS A 713 4.78 -17.46 64.52
CA LYS A 713 6.18 -17.24 64.12
C LYS A 713 7.01 -18.51 63.96
N LYS A 714 6.54 -19.62 64.54
CA LYS A 714 7.19 -20.94 64.47
C LYS A 714 6.67 -21.81 63.33
N PHE A 715 5.71 -21.30 62.55
CA PHE A 715 5.26 -21.98 61.34
C PHE A 715 6.28 -21.82 60.23
N VAL A 716 6.61 -22.94 59.59
CA VAL A 716 7.50 -22.99 58.43
C VAL A 716 6.80 -23.75 57.32
N THR A 717 6.83 -23.20 56.12
CA THR A 717 6.33 -23.87 54.91
C THR A 717 7.39 -23.90 53.81
N THR A 718 7.21 -24.76 52.81
CA THR A 718 8.15 -24.95 51.70
C THR A 718 7.41 -25.05 50.37
N VAL A 719 8.14 -24.95 49.25
CA VAL A 719 7.58 -24.97 47.89
C VAL A 719 6.75 -26.22 47.61
N ASN A 720 7.01 -27.34 48.28
CA ASN A 720 6.27 -28.59 48.11
C ASN A 720 4.87 -28.56 48.72
N CYS A 721 4.59 -27.61 49.61
CA CYS A 721 3.29 -27.43 50.26
C CYS A 721 2.32 -26.56 49.44
N ILE A 722 2.70 -26.13 48.23
CA ILE A 722 1.82 -25.34 47.34
C ILE A 722 0.46 -26.03 47.13
N PRO A 723 0.39 -27.34 46.78
CA PRO A 723 -0.91 -28.01 46.57
C PRO A 723 -1.80 -27.99 47.82
N ASP A 724 -1.21 -28.07 49.02
CA ASP A 724 -1.95 -28.04 50.28
C ASP A 724 -2.55 -26.65 50.55
N PHE A 725 -1.81 -25.57 50.25
CA PHE A 725 -2.35 -24.22 50.32
C PHE A 725 -3.45 -23.96 49.28
N GLU A 726 -3.32 -24.48 48.06
CA GLU A 726 -4.36 -24.38 47.03
C GLU A 726 -5.65 -25.07 47.48
N TYR A 727 -5.52 -26.27 48.07
CA TYR A 727 -6.64 -27.00 48.65
C TYR A 727 -7.30 -26.23 49.80
N MET A 728 -6.51 -25.66 50.72
CA MET A 728 -7.05 -24.84 51.81
C MET A 728 -7.85 -23.64 51.30
N VAL A 729 -7.37 -22.95 50.27
CA VAL A 729 -8.10 -21.81 49.67
C VAL A 729 -9.44 -22.26 49.09
N GLN A 730 -9.46 -23.38 48.35
CA GLN A 730 -10.70 -23.94 47.81
C GLN A 730 -11.70 -24.34 48.89
N GLU A 731 -11.24 -24.94 49.99
CA GLU A 731 -12.10 -25.29 51.12
C GLU A 731 -12.63 -24.05 51.85
N ILE A 732 -11.82 -23.00 51.97
CA ILE A 732 -12.27 -21.72 52.54
C ILE A 732 -13.32 -21.07 51.64
N ASP A 733 -13.15 -21.11 50.31
CA ASP A 733 -14.16 -20.59 49.37
C ASP A 733 -15.51 -21.28 49.54
N LYS A 734 -15.52 -22.62 49.63
CA LYS A 734 -16.75 -23.38 49.91
C LYS A 734 -17.36 -23.00 51.26
N LYS A 735 -16.54 -22.73 52.29
CA LYS A 735 -17.03 -22.30 53.61
C LYS A 735 -17.63 -20.90 53.56
N ILE A 736 -17.02 -19.97 52.84
CA ILE A 736 -17.53 -18.60 52.65
C ILE A 736 -18.91 -18.62 51.96
N GLU A 737 -19.07 -19.45 50.93
CA GLU A 737 -20.34 -19.60 50.21
C GLU A 737 -21.48 -20.11 51.11
N ASN A 738 -21.17 -21.00 52.04
CA ASN A 738 -22.15 -21.67 52.90
C ASN A 738 -22.37 -20.98 54.26
N GLU A 739 -21.47 -20.07 54.67
CA GLU A 739 -21.59 -19.34 55.93
C GLU A 739 -22.75 -18.33 55.87
N LYS A 740 -23.46 -18.14 56.98
CA LYS A 740 -24.58 -17.19 57.08
C LYS A 740 -24.27 -16.02 58.01
N ILE A 741 -23.31 -16.18 58.91
CA ILE A 741 -22.91 -15.16 59.87
C ILE A 741 -21.83 -14.27 59.23
N GLN A 742 -22.11 -12.97 59.12
CA GLN A 742 -21.21 -12.01 58.47
C GLN A 742 -19.83 -11.95 59.14
N HIS A 743 -19.77 -11.98 60.47
CA HIS A 743 -18.51 -11.97 61.21
C HIS A 743 -17.63 -13.19 60.91
N GLU A 744 -18.24 -14.38 60.80
CA GLU A 744 -17.53 -15.61 60.43
C GLU A 744 -17.05 -15.59 58.98
N LYS A 745 -17.82 -14.98 58.06
CA LYS A 745 -17.36 -14.73 56.68
C LYS A 745 -16.13 -13.85 56.64
N GLU A 746 -16.11 -12.76 57.40
CA GLU A 746 -14.96 -11.85 57.48
C GLU A 746 -13.72 -12.55 58.01
N LEU A 747 -13.88 -13.41 59.03
CA LEU A 747 -12.80 -14.26 59.54
C LEU A 747 -12.28 -15.22 58.46
N LEU A 748 -13.17 -15.90 57.72
CA LEU A 748 -12.80 -16.79 56.62
C LEU A 748 -12.10 -16.04 55.47
N PHE A 749 -12.54 -14.84 55.10
CA PHE A 749 -11.87 -13.99 54.11
C PHE A 749 -10.46 -13.61 54.56
N ASN A 750 -10.26 -13.26 55.83
CA ASN A 750 -8.94 -12.94 56.37
C ASN A 750 -8.01 -14.17 56.36
N ILE A 751 -8.53 -15.34 56.69
CA ILE A 751 -7.77 -16.60 56.59
C ILE A 751 -7.40 -16.89 55.13
N LYS A 752 -8.34 -16.72 54.19
CA LYS A 752 -8.09 -16.86 52.74
C LYS A 752 -6.96 -15.94 52.29
N LYS A 753 -7.02 -14.67 52.69
CA LYS A 753 -6.02 -13.65 52.39
C LYS A 753 -4.62 -14.05 52.87
N VAL A 754 -4.51 -14.57 54.09
CA VAL A 754 -3.24 -15.10 54.63
C VAL A 754 -2.74 -16.30 53.82
N CYS A 755 -3.61 -17.24 53.45
CA CYS A 755 -3.25 -18.39 52.62
C CYS A 755 -2.75 -17.98 51.23
N VAL A 756 -3.42 -17.01 50.61
CA VAL A 756 -3.03 -16.47 49.30
C VAL A 756 -1.70 -15.70 49.39
N CYS A 757 -1.43 -15.01 50.50
CA CYS A 757 -0.14 -14.37 50.75
C CYS A 757 1.00 -15.39 50.93
N TYR A 758 0.76 -16.52 51.62
CA TYR A 758 1.72 -17.62 51.65
C TYR A 758 1.96 -18.20 50.25
N LEU A 759 0.91 -18.39 49.43
CA LEU A 759 1.05 -18.84 48.04
C LEU A 759 1.90 -17.89 47.20
N GLU A 760 1.69 -16.57 47.32
CA GLU A 760 2.54 -15.56 46.66
C GLU A 760 4.01 -15.80 46.98
N LYS A 761 4.35 -15.89 48.28
CA LYS A 761 5.73 -16.06 48.72
C LYS A 761 6.33 -17.43 48.39
N LEU A 762 5.51 -18.48 48.37
CA LEU A 762 5.91 -19.82 47.91
C LEU A 762 6.21 -19.83 46.41
N TYR A 763 5.38 -19.15 45.60
CA TYR A 763 5.62 -18.99 44.16
C TYR A 763 6.86 -18.12 43.87
N GLU A 764 7.09 -17.05 44.64
CA GLU A 764 8.33 -16.25 44.58
C GLU A 764 9.56 -17.11 44.88
N ARG A 765 9.51 -17.91 45.94
CA ARG A 765 10.62 -18.80 46.32
C ARG A 765 10.85 -19.88 45.26
N LYS A 766 9.79 -20.47 44.71
CA LYS A 766 9.85 -21.44 43.60
C LYS A 766 10.55 -20.84 42.37
N ARG A 767 10.25 -19.58 42.03
CA ARG A 767 10.91 -18.85 40.93
C ARG A 767 12.41 -18.70 41.17
N ILE A 768 12.82 -18.34 42.39
CA ILE A 768 14.23 -18.16 42.74
C ILE A 768 14.99 -19.49 42.65
N LEU A 769 14.41 -20.59 43.14
CA LEU A 769 15.04 -21.91 43.10
C LEU A 769 15.21 -22.42 41.65
N ASN A 770 14.25 -22.14 40.76
CA ASN A 770 14.30 -22.56 39.37
C ASN A 770 15.25 -21.71 38.49
N GLY A 771 15.59 -20.48 38.89
CA GLY A 771 16.52 -19.60 38.17
C GLY A 771 18.00 -19.80 38.53
N GLN A 772 18.31 -20.72 39.45
CA GLN A 772 19.68 -21.06 39.87
C GLN A 772 20.17 -22.42 39.33
N ALA A 773 19.36 -23.09 38.52
CA ALA A 773 19.71 -24.28 37.73
C ALA A 773 19.95 -23.88 36.27
#